data_AF-D5ELQ0-F1
#
_entry.id   AF-D5ELQ0-F1
#
_cell.length_a   1.000
_cell.length_b   1.000
_cell.length_c   1.000
_cell.angle_alpha   90.00
_cell.angle_beta   90.00
_cell.angle_gamma   90.00
#
_symmetry.space_group_name_H-M   'P 1'
#
loop_
_entity.id
_entity.type
_entity.pdbx_description
1 polymer ?
#
loop_
_entity_poly.entity_id
_entity_poly.type
_entity_poly.pdbx_seq_one_letter_code
_entity_poly.pdbx_strand_id
1 'polypeptide(L)'
;MPLQHLLCLTSALLATSLVQAELNWNQLVQELQHEQTLLKQLIQQADQEGLTTDYAKGSVQVIELFKQAAQHDKANHDRVRDIFSTLWYYDKIDPIYTDLLPELELRDCIQVAQHAQAELNQQLSGQIVYQGSPAPKHGKVELSGDHFTLDGRPYFPSSLVWTPIEDKALDCFGRIAGTYFQFHHLTPEGTATRHLEDQLKRVERQQAHQMAPFVLFTGHRLPDWLQERHPETAHGGRHFVQYDIDSPIIRKTIQQLYKAYIPPLSTANSEIPTLHLLANEPHFATAEKGWANNGLSDHTVRKFHAWLSTKYQRIEQLNQAHRANYEAFDQVLFTLKTPVAERKIDPALRGSAIWYDWMRFNHDRVNDWFRFLKEESQKNDPQKSPVTIKVLGYSLSNSTRDGGMDMEYLTKLQDIMGADLRCMPLGANIYGKLEEGQYPETAWQSHFSYEWSEQSMFLDFSKSLCPEKLFYDSEWHGFGTVSWRHFNLDRDYIRSALWLAFSHGMGMINPWLWGRNEDGSLKAQADHIGELATQPIAVDAYVRTMKELNVFAPQLQAFSRPKRTFMIYYCEESAIQDETYTAGMQALYEAFKLLNWPVGFTTPTEIDTLDTETQVVVLPPTPFVQNHSLQQLEDFAANQGRILLSNDGTSFRKDELGAPRTVDLSFVDRQIQHGTFLELMGRLKESAAELCPTPTVPFQIHNAAGQESFGVIIQQASDPNSGNVLILLNNISQARRIIELSPSPNRTPNFINLITQQPCRERIELQPNQLVLISHL
;
A
#
# COMPACT_ATOMS: atom_id res chain seq x y z
N MET A 1 21.25 -16.78 -35.52
CA MET A 1 22.20 -16.32 -36.57
C MET A 1 21.40 -15.85 -37.79
N PRO A 2 21.79 -14.80 -38.53
CA PRO A 2 21.54 -13.40 -38.22
C PRO A 2 20.72 -12.72 -39.34
N LEU A 3 19.41 -12.56 -39.16
CA LEU A 3 18.58 -11.70 -40.03
C LEU A 3 17.63 -10.77 -39.23
N GLN A 4 17.44 -11.01 -37.93
CA GLN A 4 16.58 -10.19 -37.05
C GLN A 4 17.30 -8.93 -36.49
N HIS A 5 18.64 -8.90 -36.45
CA HIS A 5 19.35 -7.72 -35.93
C HIS A 5 19.50 -6.56 -36.92
N LEU A 6 19.41 -6.80 -38.24
CA LEU A 6 19.58 -5.73 -39.24
C LEU A 6 18.29 -4.93 -39.49
N LEU A 7 17.13 -5.52 -39.23
CA LEU A 7 15.82 -4.85 -39.33
C LEU A 7 15.52 -3.97 -38.11
N CYS A 8 15.97 -4.34 -36.90
CA CYS A 8 15.79 -3.51 -35.69
C CYS A 8 16.64 -2.23 -35.70
N LEU A 9 17.85 -2.27 -36.25
CA LEU A 9 18.75 -1.10 -36.28
C LEU A 9 18.30 -0.05 -37.31
N THR A 10 17.70 -0.46 -38.42
CA THR A 10 17.22 0.45 -39.46
C THR A 10 15.84 1.03 -39.15
N SER A 11 14.95 0.27 -38.49
CA SER A 11 13.68 0.82 -37.96
C SER A 11 13.88 1.76 -36.76
N ALA A 12 14.87 1.51 -35.90
CA ALA A 12 15.20 2.39 -34.77
C ALA A 12 15.80 3.72 -35.21
N LEU A 13 16.65 3.75 -36.25
CA LEU A 13 17.20 4.98 -36.83
C LEU A 13 16.14 5.82 -37.58
N LEU A 14 15.19 5.16 -38.26
CA LEU A 14 14.06 5.84 -38.90
C LEU A 14 13.04 6.37 -37.88
N ALA A 15 12.72 5.59 -36.83
CA ALA A 15 11.86 6.03 -35.73
C ALA A 15 12.49 7.18 -34.91
N THR A 16 13.79 7.13 -34.62
CA THR A 16 14.48 8.24 -33.93
C THR A 16 14.56 9.49 -34.80
N SER A 17 14.74 9.37 -36.12
CA SER A 17 14.72 10.52 -37.04
C SER A 17 13.34 11.16 -37.21
N LEU A 18 12.27 10.36 -37.19
CA LEU A 18 10.87 10.83 -37.23
C LEU A 18 10.45 11.49 -35.90
N VAL A 19 10.83 10.89 -34.77
CA VAL A 19 10.61 11.44 -33.43
C VAL A 19 11.42 12.73 -33.20
N GLN A 20 12.66 12.81 -33.71
CA GLN A 20 13.46 14.05 -33.67
C GLN A 20 12.86 15.17 -34.54
N ALA A 21 12.16 14.85 -35.62
CA ALA A 21 11.48 15.85 -36.46
C ALA A 21 10.21 16.41 -35.79
N GLU A 22 9.52 15.63 -34.96
CA GLU A 22 8.32 16.05 -34.20
C GLU A 22 8.63 16.76 -32.87
N LEU A 23 9.81 16.53 -32.28
CA LEU A 23 10.20 17.05 -30.96
C LEU A 23 11.17 18.25 -31.04
N ASN A 24 10.91 19.23 -31.92
CA ASN A 24 11.70 20.45 -31.93
C ASN A 24 11.41 21.29 -30.67
N TRP A 25 12.41 21.45 -29.78
CA TRP A 25 12.30 22.22 -28.53
C TRP A 25 11.59 23.57 -28.69
N ASN A 26 11.96 24.38 -29.69
CA ASN A 26 11.38 25.70 -29.88
C ASN A 26 9.91 25.63 -30.29
N GLN A 27 9.54 24.63 -31.09
CA GLN A 27 8.15 24.38 -31.49
C GLN A 27 7.34 23.93 -30.28
N LEU A 28 7.84 22.97 -29.49
CA LEU A 28 7.18 22.51 -28.26
C LEU A 28 6.98 23.63 -27.24
N VAL A 29 7.97 24.52 -27.09
CA VAL A 29 7.83 25.70 -26.21
C VAL A 29 6.74 26.64 -26.71
N GLN A 30 6.68 26.92 -28.02
CA GLN A 30 5.64 27.79 -28.62
C GLN A 30 4.25 27.17 -28.50
N GLU A 31 4.13 25.88 -28.79
CA GLU A 31 2.88 25.13 -28.68
C GLU A 31 2.40 25.07 -27.23
N LEU A 32 3.29 24.75 -26.28
CA LEU A 32 2.93 24.78 -24.86
C LEU A 32 2.48 26.17 -24.41
N GLN A 33 3.15 27.25 -24.84
CA GLN A 33 2.72 28.61 -24.53
C GLN A 33 1.32 28.93 -25.08
N HIS A 34 1.03 28.47 -26.29
CA HIS A 34 -0.29 28.61 -26.90
C HIS A 34 -1.36 27.88 -26.07
N GLU A 35 -1.14 26.60 -25.78
CA GLU A 35 -2.06 25.75 -25.03
C GLU A 35 -2.27 26.24 -23.59
N GLN A 36 -1.21 26.71 -22.91
CA GLN A 36 -1.31 27.34 -21.60
C GLN A 36 -2.19 28.60 -21.62
N THR A 37 -2.11 29.38 -22.70
CA THR A 37 -2.91 30.61 -22.86
C THR A 37 -4.38 30.26 -23.05
N LEU A 38 -4.68 29.29 -23.92
CA LEU A 38 -6.05 28.80 -24.14
C LEU A 38 -6.65 28.22 -22.86
N LEU A 39 -5.90 27.39 -22.13
CA LEU A 39 -6.35 26.83 -20.86
C LEU A 39 -6.67 27.92 -19.83
N LYS A 40 -5.81 28.94 -19.68
CA LYS A 40 -6.06 30.07 -18.75
C LYS A 40 -7.30 30.88 -19.15
N GLN A 41 -7.56 31.07 -20.44
CA GLN A 41 -8.77 31.73 -20.94
C GLN A 41 -10.03 30.90 -20.64
N LEU A 42 -9.99 29.58 -20.88
CA LEU A 42 -11.10 28.68 -20.56
C LEU A 42 -11.38 28.62 -19.06
N ILE A 43 -10.35 28.62 -18.22
CA ILE A 43 -10.50 28.72 -16.75
C ILE A 43 -11.23 30.03 -16.40
N GLN A 44 -10.83 31.16 -16.97
CA GLN A 44 -11.48 32.44 -16.70
C GLN A 44 -12.95 32.44 -17.14
N GLN A 45 -13.27 31.85 -18.29
CA GLN A 45 -14.64 31.72 -18.76
C GLN A 45 -15.47 30.82 -17.83
N ALA A 46 -14.96 29.64 -17.47
CA ALA A 46 -15.64 28.73 -16.55
C ALA A 46 -15.87 29.35 -15.16
N ASP A 47 -14.88 30.09 -14.62
CA ASP A 47 -15.03 30.84 -13.37
C ASP A 47 -16.14 31.92 -13.48
N GLN A 48 -16.28 32.60 -14.63
CA GLN A 48 -17.36 33.58 -14.87
C GLN A 48 -18.74 32.92 -14.94
N GLU A 49 -18.82 31.68 -15.40
CA GLU A 49 -20.06 30.88 -15.46
C GLU A 49 -20.36 30.14 -14.14
N GLY A 50 -19.49 30.29 -13.12
CA GLY A 50 -19.66 29.65 -11.81
C GLY A 50 -19.39 28.14 -11.81
N LEU A 51 -18.68 27.64 -12.83
CA LEU A 51 -18.27 26.25 -12.95
C LEU A 51 -16.99 26.00 -12.13
N THR A 52 -16.75 24.75 -11.71
CA THR A 52 -15.51 24.42 -10.99
C THR A 52 -14.31 24.42 -11.93
N THR A 53 -13.22 25.03 -11.45
CA THR A 53 -11.95 25.11 -12.17
C THR A 53 -10.79 24.52 -11.37
N ASP A 54 -11.06 23.88 -10.22
CA ASP A 54 -10.04 23.38 -9.29
C ASP A 54 -9.10 22.34 -9.93
N TYR A 55 -9.65 21.47 -10.77
CA TYR A 55 -8.90 20.44 -11.51
C TYR A 55 -7.98 21.07 -12.55
N ALA A 56 -8.51 21.97 -13.38
CA ALA A 56 -7.74 22.69 -14.40
C ALA A 56 -6.67 23.60 -13.79
N LYS A 57 -6.95 24.26 -12.66
CA LYS A 57 -5.95 25.02 -11.89
C LYS A 57 -4.81 24.12 -11.40
N GLY A 58 -5.11 22.89 -10.97
CA GLY A 58 -4.10 21.86 -10.68
C GLY A 58 -3.22 21.55 -11.89
N SER A 59 -3.82 21.29 -13.06
CA SER A 59 -3.09 21.04 -14.30
C SER A 59 -2.17 22.19 -14.71
N VAL A 60 -2.61 23.44 -14.53
CA VAL A 60 -1.76 24.62 -14.75
C VAL A 60 -0.52 24.57 -13.87
N GLN A 61 -0.65 24.24 -12.58
CA GLN A 61 0.50 24.16 -11.68
C GLN A 61 1.45 23.03 -12.06
N VAL A 62 0.93 21.86 -12.47
CA VAL A 62 1.75 20.76 -12.99
C VAL A 62 2.53 21.19 -14.23
N ILE A 63 1.89 21.84 -15.18
CA ILE A 63 2.55 22.36 -16.38
C ILE A 63 3.66 23.35 -16.00
N GLU A 64 3.42 24.27 -15.06
CA GLU A 64 4.46 25.22 -14.64
C GLU A 64 5.62 24.54 -13.91
N LEU A 65 5.38 23.47 -13.13
CA LEU A 65 6.44 22.68 -12.50
C LEU A 65 7.32 22.00 -13.55
N PHE A 66 6.70 21.31 -14.51
CA PHE A 66 7.44 20.55 -15.51
C PHE A 66 8.05 21.41 -16.62
N LYS A 67 7.47 22.57 -16.93
CA LYS A 67 8.11 23.56 -17.81
C LYS A 67 9.43 24.06 -17.22
N GLN A 68 9.46 24.32 -15.91
CA GLN A 68 10.69 24.69 -15.20
C GLN A 68 11.70 23.52 -15.18
N ALA A 69 11.22 22.31 -14.88
CA ALA A 69 12.03 21.09 -14.91
C ALA A 69 12.66 20.84 -16.28
N ALA A 70 11.87 20.83 -17.35
CA ALA A 70 12.34 20.63 -18.71
C ALA A 70 13.37 21.70 -19.13
N GLN A 71 13.15 22.97 -18.75
CA GLN A 71 14.13 24.03 -19.00
C GLN A 71 15.45 23.78 -18.27
N HIS A 72 15.37 23.36 -17.01
CA HIS A 72 16.54 23.00 -16.23
C HIS A 72 17.28 21.81 -16.85
N ASP A 73 16.56 20.76 -17.21
CA ASP A 73 17.14 19.53 -17.75
C ASP A 73 17.76 19.78 -19.13
N LYS A 74 17.14 20.62 -19.96
CA LYS A 74 17.71 21.06 -21.25
C LYS A 74 19.02 21.82 -21.06
N ALA A 75 19.09 22.70 -20.05
CA ALA A 75 20.28 23.50 -19.75
C ALA A 75 21.40 22.68 -19.09
N ASN A 76 21.06 21.56 -18.44
CA ASN A 76 21.98 20.74 -17.64
C ASN A 76 22.04 19.28 -18.13
N HIS A 77 21.91 19.07 -19.43
CA HIS A 77 21.75 17.75 -20.04
C HIS A 77 22.83 16.73 -19.61
N ASP A 78 24.10 17.11 -19.58
CA ASP A 78 25.18 16.21 -19.17
C ASP A 78 25.04 15.80 -17.69
N ARG A 79 24.65 16.72 -16.82
CA ARG A 79 24.42 16.45 -15.40
C ARG A 79 23.24 15.51 -15.19
N VAL A 80 22.16 15.68 -15.96
CA VAL A 80 20.98 14.78 -15.94
C VAL A 80 21.41 13.37 -16.35
N ARG A 81 22.18 13.25 -17.44
CA ARG A 81 22.73 11.96 -17.89
C ARG A 81 23.62 11.31 -16.83
N ASP A 82 24.47 12.08 -16.16
CA ASP A 82 25.33 11.57 -15.09
C ASP A 82 24.50 10.96 -13.95
N ILE A 83 23.42 11.64 -13.53
CA ILE A 83 22.49 11.12 -12.51
C ILE A 83 21.92 9.78 -12.97
N PHE A 84 21.41 9.72 -14.20
CA PHE A 84 20.79 8.53 -14.76
C PHE A 84 21.76 7.35 -14.91
N SER A 85 23.02 7.62 -15.25
CA SER A 85 24.07 6.61 -15.39
C SER A 85 24.40 5.87 -14.09
N THR A 86 23.97 6.38 -12.94
CA THR A 86 24.16 5.71 -11.64
C THR A 86 23.21 4.53 -11.41
N LEU A 87 22.14 4.43 -12.20
CA LEU A 87 21.18 3.34 -12.10
C LEU A 87 21.77 2.06 -12.68
N TRP A 88 21.73 0.98 -11.89
CA TRP A 88 22.28 -0.31 -12.30
C TRP A 88 21.60 -0.93 -13.52
N TYR A 89 20.37 -0.49 -13.84
CA TYR A 89 19.60 -0.92 -15.01
C TYR A 89 19.61 0.09 -16.16
N TYR A 90 20.43 1.16 -16.09
CA TYR A 90 20.47 2.24 -17.09
C TYR A 90 20.64 1.73 -18.53
N ASP A 91 21.57 0.80 -18.76
CA ASP A 91 21.85 0.23 -20.10
C ASP A 91 20.67 -0.58 -20.69
N LYS A 92 19.63 -0.84 -19.90
CA LYS A 92 18.40 -1.54 -20.33
C LYS A 92 17.26 -0.57 -20.67
N ILE A 93 17.47 0.74 -20.50
CA ILE A 93 16.47 1.78 -20.73
C ILE A 93 16.59 2.25 -22.17
N ASP A 94 15.45 2.49 -22.83
CA ASP A 94 15.47 3.14 -24.14
C ASP A 94 16.06 4.56 -24.00
N PRO A 95 17.15 4.89 -24.71
CA PRO A 95 17.81 6.19 -24.60
C PRO A 95 16.89 7.38 -24.87
N ILE A 96 15.73 7.19 -25.52
CA ILE A 96 14.74 8.26 -25.69
C ILE A 96 14.32 8.89 -24.36
N TYR A 97 14.16 8.09 -23.30
CA TYR A 97 13.71 8.55 -21.99
C TYR A 97 14.78 9.32 -21.21
N THR A 98 16.02 9.33 -21.72
CA THR A 98 17.16 10.01 -21.10
C THR A 98 17.66 11.16 -21.96
N ASP A 99 17.79 10.94 -23.28
CA ASP A 99 18.35 11.90 -24.23
C ASP A 99 17.33 12.95 -24.70
N LEU A 100 16.04 12.63 -24.68
CA LEU A 100 14.95 13.53 -25.07
C LEU A 100 14.03 13.88 -23.90
N LEU A 101 14.47 13.66 -22.65
CA LEU A 101 13.65 13.92 -21.47
C LEU A 101 12.97 15.31 -21.48
N PRO A 102 13.69 16.44 -21.72
CA PRO A 102 13.06 17.76 -21.71
C PRO A 102 11.95 17.90 -22.75
N GLU A 103 12.16 17.37 -23.96
CA GLU A 103 11.20 17.41 -25.04
C GLU A 103 9.98 16.51 -24.75
N LEU A 104 10.18 15.34 -24.16
CA LEU A 104 9.11 14.45 -23.71
C LEU A 104 8.24 15.14 -22.64
N GLU A 105 8.87 15.78 -21.66
CA GLU A 105 8.15 16.50 -20.60
C GLU A 105 7.31 17.66 -21.16
N LEU A 106 7.82 18.43 -22.12
CA LEU A 106 7.03 19.50 -22.76
C LEU A 106 5.85 18.95 -23.57
N ARG A 107 6.05 17.85 -24.31
CA ARG A 107 4.97 17.20 -25.05
C ARG A 107 3.87 16.69 -24.12
N ASP A 108 4.26 16.11 -22.99
CA ASP A 108 3.31 15.63 -21.98
C ASP A 108 2.59 16.80 -21.30
N CYS A 109 3.25 17.94 -21.09
CA CYS A 109 2.60 19.17 -20.63
C CYS A 109 1.56 19.70 -21.63
N ILE A 110 1.82 19.62 -22.93
CA ILE A 110 0.84 19.97 -23.99
C ILE A 110 -0.39 19.08 -23.86
N GLN A 111 -0.20 17.76 -23.71
CA GLN A 111 -1.31 16.82 -23.50
C GLN A 111 -2.08 17.08 -22.21
N VAL A 112 -1.39 17.44 -21.11
CA VAL A 112 -2.04 17.88 -19.86
C VAL A 112 -2.93 19.10 -20.11
N ALA A 113 -2.42 20.09 -20.84
CA ALA A 113 -3.20 21.29 -21.17
C ALA A 113 -4.44 20.94 -22.01
N GLN A 114 -4.27 20.17 -23.08
CA GLN A 114 -5.36 19.77 -23.97
C GLN A 114 -6.42 18.93 -23.27
N HIS A 115 -6.01 18.02 -22.36
CA HIS A 115 -6.95 17.25 -21.54
C HIS A 115 -7.80 18.15 -20.63
N ALA A 116 -7.16 19.10 -19.93
CA ALA A 116 -7.88 20.04 -19.06
C ALA A 116 -8.82 20.97 -19.86
N GLN A 117 -8.43 21.39 -21.07
CA GLN A 117 -9.29 22.16 -21.96
C GLN A 117 -10.49 21.35 -22.44
N ALA A 118 -10.29 20.08 -22.82
CA ALA A 118 -11.37 19.20 -23.25
C ALA A 118 -12.42 19.01 -22.14
N GLU A 119 -12.00 18.82 -20.89
CA GLU A 119 -12.91 18.77 -19.74
C GLU A 119 -13.67 20.09 -19.55
N LEU A 120 -12.97 21.23 -19.54
CA LEU A 120 -13.63 22.53 -19.34
C LEU A 120 -14.66 22.82 -20.44
N ASN A 121 -14.38 22.45 -21.69
CA ASN A 121 -15.34 22.55 -22.78
C ASN A 121 -16.57 21.66 -22.56
N GLN A 122 -16.40 20.46 -21.98
CA GLN A 122 -17.53 19.62 -21.58
C GLN A 122 -18.35 20.26 -20.45
N GLN A 123 -17.70 20.92 -19.49
CA GLN A 123 -18.40 21.67 -18.43
C GLN A 123 -19.17 22.88 -18.99
N LEU A 124 -18.53 23.71 -19.82
CA LEU A 124 -19.13 24.89 -20.45
C LEU A 124 -20.31 24.53 -21.37
N SER A 125 -20.28 23.35 -21.98
CA SER A 125 -21.39 22.85 -22.80
C SER A 125 -22.48 22.11 -22.00
N GLY A 126 -22.31 21.96 -20.68
CA GLY A 126 -23.25 21.26 -19.80
C GLY A 126 -23.26 19.73 -19.96
N GLN A 127 -22.28 19.15 -20.67
CA GLN A 127 -22.16 17.70 -20.86
C GLN A 127 -21.73 16.98 -19.58
N ILE A 128 -21.00 17.68 -18.71
CA ILE A 128 -20.62 17.24 -17.37
C ILE A 128 -20.74 18.42 -16.41
N VAL A 129 -20.96 18.16 -15.13
CA VAL A 129 -20.90 19.17 -14.07
C VAL A 129 -20.06 18.60 -12.95
N TYR A 130 -18.87 19.16 -12.75
CA TYR A 130 -18.00 18.75 -11.65
C TYR A 130 -18.27 19.58 -10.40
N GLN A 131 -17.98 18.99 -9.25
CA GLN A 131 -18.06 19.68 -7.96
C GLN A 131 -16.68 20.24 -7.57
N GLY A 132 -16.68 21.36 -6.85
CA GLY A 132 -15.48 21.98 -6.31
C GLY A 132 -14.81 21.11 -5.24
N SER A 133 -13.48 21.01 -5.29
CA SER A 133 -12.69 20.27 -4.32
C SER A 133 -12.42 21.14 -3.09
N PRO A 134 -12.43 20.57 -1.87
CA PRO A 134 -11.96 21.27 -0.69
C PRO A 134 -10.52 21.77 -0.86
N ALA A 135 -10.22 22.96 -0.34
CA ALA A 135 -8.92 23.63 -0.47
C ALA A 135 -8.18 23.66 0.88
N PRO A 136 -7.25 22.72 1.16
CA PRO A 136 -6.62 22.59 2.47
C PRO A 136 -5.79 23.81 2.89
N LYS A 137 -5.38 24.66 1.93
CA LYS A 137 -4.68 25.93 2.20
C LYS A 137 -5.50 26.92 3.06
N HIS A 138 -6.82 26.79 3.06
CA HIS A 138 -7.73 27.76 3.67
C HIS A 138 -8.61 27.18 4.78
N GLY A 139 -8.41 25.90 5.14
CA GLY A 139 -9.22 25.22 6.13
C GLY A 139 -8.39 24.58 7.24
N LYS A 140 -9.08 24.07 8.25
CA LYS A 140 -8.46 23.39 9.40
C LYS A 140 -8.60 21.87 9.26
N VAL A 141 -7.48 21.17 9.24
CA VAL A 141 -7.44 19.70 9.28
C VAL A 141 -7.53 19.23 10.73
N GLU A 142 -8.44 18.29 11.00
CA GLU A 142 -8.63 17.67 12.31
C GLU A 142 -8.73 16.15 12.16
N LEU A 143 -8.29 15.38 13.17
CA LEU A 143 -8.48 13.94 13.23
C LEU A 143 -9.75 13.64 14.04
N SER A 144 -10.77 13.07 13.38
CA SER A 144 -12.09 12.81 13.95
C SER A 144 -12.34 11.31 14.06
N GLY A 145 -11.69 10.68 15.03
CA GLY A 145 -11.77 9.23 15.24
C GLY A 145 -11.06 8.47 14.11
N ASP A 146 -11.84 8.01 13.13
CA ASP A 146 -11.42 7.08 12.08
C ASP A 146 -11.05 7.75 10.74
N HIS A 147 -11.20 9.07 10.64
CA HIS A 147 -10.93 9.85 9.43
C HIS A 147 -10.42 11.26 9.77
N PHE A 148 -9.80 11.92 8.78
CA PHE A 148 -9.53 13.34 8.85
C PHE A 148 -10.73 14.16 8.36
N THR A 149 -10.89 15.35 8.90
CA THR A 149 -11.84 16.34 8.43
C THR A 149 -11.14 17.63 8.05
N LEU A 150 -11.62 18.30 7.00
CA LEU A 150 -11.27 19.68 6.65
C LEU A 150 -12.52 20.54 6.89
N ASP A 151 -12.45 21.43 7.90
CA ASP A 151 -13.59 22.25 8.35
C ASP A 151 -14.86 21.41 8.64
N GLY A 152 -14.69 20.25 9.29
CA GLY A 152 -15.76 19.33 9.66
C GLY A 152 -16.26 18.41 8.54
N ARG A 153 -15.78 18.56 7.29
CA ARG A 153 -16.09 17.64 6.18
C ARG A 153 -15.03 16.53 6.08
N PRO A 154 -15.40 15.25 5.88
CA PRO A 154 -14.44 14.19 5.53
C PRO A 154 -13.40 14.62 4.50
N TYR A 155 -12.14 14.32 4.78
CA TYR A 155 -10.98 14.72 3.99
C TYR A 155 -9.91 13.61 4.01
N PHE A 156 -9.25 13.42 2.88
CA PHE A 156 -8.13 12.51 2.68
C PHE A 156 -6.85 13.32 2.47
N PRO A 157 -6.01 13.47 3.50
CA PRO A 157 -4.73 14.15 3.36
C PRO A 157 -3.81 13.39 2.39
N SER A 158 -3.16 14.14 1.52
CA SER A 158 -2.23 13.63 0.51
C SER A 158 -0.98 14.49 0.40
N SER A 159 0.13 13.90 -0.06
CA SER A 159 1.35 14.62 -0.45
C SER A 159 2.20 13.71 -1.36
N LEU A 160 3.49 13.98 -1.53
CA LEU A 160 4.47 13.02 -2.04
C LEU A 160 5.66 12.95 -1.08
N VAL A 161 6.33 11.80 -1.02
CA VAL A 161 7.60 11.71 -0.30
C VAL A 161 8.57 12.75 -0.88
N TRP A 162 9.13 13.58 0.02
CA TRP A 162 10.04 14.70 -0.29
C TRP A 162 9.44 15.87 -1.08
N THR A 163 8.14 16.10 -0.97
CA THR A 163 7.50 17.34 -1.45
C THR A 163 8.22 18.60 -0.92
N PRO A 164 8.58 19.56 -1.80
CA PRO A 164 9.14 20.85 -1.40
C PRO A 164 8.12 21.70 -0.62
N ILE A 165 8.61 22.54 0.31
CA ILE A 165 7.75 23.42 1.12
C ILE A 165 7.56 24.75 0.37
N GLU A 166 6.81 24.69 -0.73
CA GLU A 166 6.44 25.84 -1.55
C GLU A 166 5.01 25.70 -2.05
N ASP A 167 4.26 26.80 -2.14
CA ASP A 167 2.83 26.74 -2.45
C ASP A 167 2.54 26.09 -3.81
N LYS A 168 3.40 26.28 -4.81
CA LYS A 168 3.26 25.66 -6.14
C LYS A 168 3.24 24.13 -6.06
N ALA A 169 4.16 23.54 -5.31
CA ALA A 169 4.22 22.09 -5.10
C ALA A 169 3.09 21.61 -4.17
N LEU A 170 2.81 22.34 -3.10
CA LEU A 170 1.79 21.99 -2.11
C LEU A 170 0.36 22.04 -2.66
N ASP A 171 0.08 22.96 -3.59
CA ASP A 171 -1.22 23.06 -4.26
C ASP A 171 -1.44 21.91 -5.28
N CYS A 172 -0.37 21.27 -5.75
CA CYS A 172 -0.42 20.05 -6.55
C CYS A 172 -0.58 18.81 -5.67
N PHE A 173 0.41 18.55 -4.82
CA PHE A 173 0.57 17.24 -4.18
C PHE A 173 -0.29 17.08 -2.92
N GLY A 174 -0.60 18.21 -2.28
CA GLY A 174 -1.24 18.27 -0.97
C GLY A 174 -0.25 18.58 0.15
N ARG A 175 -0.80 18.76 1.36
CA ARG A 175 -0.20 19.55 2.44
C ARG A 175 0.14 18.72 3.70
N ILE A 176 0.52 17.45 3.57
CA ILE A 176 1.02 16.67 4.73
C ILE A 176 2.33 17.28 5.25
N ALA A 177 2.36 17.66 6.52
CA ALA A 177 3.55 18.13 7.22
C ALA A 177 4.35 16.98 7.83
N GLY A 178 5.59 17.27 8.22
CA GLY A 178 6.40 16.29 8.94
C GLY A 178 7.87 16.64 9.07
N THR A 179 8.48 15.94 10.02
CA THR A 179 9.90 16.02 10.39
C THR A 179 10.42 14.61 10.68
N TYR A 180 11.74 14.47 10.78
CA TYR A 180 12.36 13.23 11.19
C TYR A 180 13.49 13.47 12.18
N PHE A 181 13.70 12.49 13.06
CA PHE A 181 14.84 12.43 13.98
C PHE A 181 15.27 10.97 14.15
N GLN A 182 16.53 10.73 14.51
CA GLN A 182 17.11 9.39 14.61
C GLN A 182 18.29 9.37 15.57
N PHE A 183 18.80 8.20 15.90
CA PHE A 183 19.91 8.02 16.85
C PHE A 183 21.14 8.85 16.48
N HIS A 184 21.47 8.98 15.18
CA HIS A 184 22.58 9.81 14.71
C HIS A 184 22.52 11.28 15.17
N HIS A 185 21.35 11.77 15.57
CA HIS A 185 21.15 13.16 16.00
C HIS A 185 21.27 13.35 17.52
N LEU A 186 21.74 12.34 18.26
CA LEU A 186 22.07 12.44 19.68
C LEU A 186 23.56 12.59 19.93
N THR A 187 23.90 13.41 20.92
CA THR A 187 25.26 13.47 21.49
C THR A 187 25.54 12.23 22.36
N PRO A 188 26.83 11.94 22.68
CA PRO A 188 27.18 10.84 23.59
C PRO A 188 26.54 10.93 24.98
N GLU A 189 26.16 12.13 25.42
CA GLU A 189 25.48 12.40 26.69
C GLU A 189 23.97 12.13 26.62
N GLY A 190 23.44 11.82 25.43
CA GLY A 190 22.02 11.56 25.19
C GLY A 190 21.17 12.84 25.08
N THR A 191 21.76 13.96 24.65
CA THR A 191 21.05 15.22 24.37
C THR A 191 20.90 15.44 22.87
N ALA A 192 19.88 16.20 22.46
CA ALA A 192 19.67 16.56 21.06
C ALA A 192 20.84 17.38 20.51
N THR A 193 21.16 17.17 19.24
CA THR A 193 22.11 18.01 18.49
C THR A 193 21.40 19.23 17.88
N ARG A 194 22.16 20.10 17.18
CA ARG A 194 21.62 21.24 16.42
C ARG A 194 20.50 20.87 15.44
N HIS A 195 20.42 19.60 15.02
CA HIS A 195 19.33 19.10 14.19
C HIS A 195 17.94 19.42 14.77
N LEU A 196 17.78 19.45 16.11
CA LEU A 196 16.49 19.84 16.72
C LEU A 196 16.09 21.27 16.36
N GLU A 197 17.02 22.23 16.39
CA GLU A 197 16.76 23.62 16.01
C GLU A 197 16.37 23.73 14.53
N ASP A 198 17.02 22.94 13.67
CA ASP A 198 16.71 22.90 12.24
C ASP A 198 15.32 22.29 11.98
N GLN A 199 14.92 21.27 12.76
CA GLN A 199 13.57 20.72 12.69
C GLN A 199 12.50 21.70 13.20
N LEU A 200 12.77 22.46 14.27
CA LEU A 200 11.83 23.48 14.75
C LEU A 200 11.61 24.59 13.71
N LYS A 201 12.68 25.05 13.03
CA LYS A 201 12.54 26.00 11.91
C LYS A 201 11.78 25.41 10.73
N ARG A 202 11.98 24.11 10.44
CA ARG A 202 11.20 23.41 9.42
C ARG A 202 9.72 23.39 9.78
N VAL A 203 9.39 23.10 11.04
CA VAL A 203 8.01 23.14 11.55
C VAL A 203 7.38 24.52 11.35
N GLU A 204 8.07 25.60 11.76
CA GLU A 204 7.61 26.97 11.54
C GLU A 204 7.33 27.27 10.06
N ARG A 205 8.23 26.83 9.16
CA ARG A 205 8.02 26.98 7.71
C ARG A 205 6.80 26.19 7.24
N GLN A 206 6.61 24.95 7.68
CA GLN A 206 5.46 24.13 7.31
C GLN A 206 4.13 24.73 7.78
N GLN A 207 4.10 25.30 8.98
CA GLN A 207 2.93 26.00 9.53
C GLN A 207 2.60 27.27 8.74
N ALA A 208 3.61 28.03 8.30
CA ALA A 208 3.41 29.19 7.43
C ALA A 208 2.73 28.81 6.09
N HIS A 209 2.86 27.55 5.67
CA HIS A 209 2.20 26.98 4.51
C HIS A 209 0.98 26.11 4.86
N GLN A 210 0.36 26.23 6.04
CA GLN A 210 -0.87 25.50 6.38
C GLN A 210 -0.77 23.98 6.13
N MET A 211 0.39 23.39 6.46
CA MET A 211 0.59 21.97 6.27
C MET A 211 0.05 21.16 7.47
N ALA A 212 -0.81 20.19 7.21
CA ALA A 212 -1.40 19.26 8.17
C ALA A 212 -1.93 18.00 7.46
N PRO A 213 -1.98 16.82 8.12
CA PRO A 213 -1.50 16.53 9.47
C PRO A 213 0.04 16.51 9.56
N PHE A 214 0.59 16.40 10.77
CA PHE A 214 2.03 16.39 11.05
C PHE A 214 2.56 15.00 11.36
N VAL A 215 3.52 14.51 10.57
CA VAL A 215 4.16 13.20 10.79
C VAL A 215 5.52 13.36 11.49
N LEU A 216 5.65 12.79 12.69
CA LEU A 216 6.91 12.64 13.43
C LEU A 216 7.55 11.29 13.06
N PHE A 217 8.59 11.30 12.24
CA PHE A 217 9.25 10.07 11.79
C PHE A 217 10.50 9.71 12.60
N THR A 218 10.52 8.52 13.20
CA THR A 218 11.71 7.94 13.83
C THR A 218 12.58 7.22 12.80
N GLY A 219 13.73 7.77 12.47
CA GLY A 219 14.72 7.15 11.59
C GLY A 219 15.58 6.09 12.29
N HIS A 220 16.47 5.45 11.53
CA HIS A 220 17.06 4.17 11.91
C HIS A 220 18.59 4.15 12.02
N ARG A 221 19.29 5.22 11.63
CA ARG A 221 20.75 5.22 11.55
C ARG A 221 21.40 5.42 12.92
N LEU A 222 22.34 4.53 13.27
CA LEU A 222 23.17 4.63 14.48
C LEU A 222 24.20 5.77 14.40
N PRO A 223 24.53 6.45 15.52
CA PRO A 223 25.64 7.40 15.57
C PRO A 223 26.98 6.68 15.62
N ASP A 224 28.01 7.30 15.05
CA ASP A 224 29.36 6.73 14.98
C ASP A 224 29.92 6.46 16.38
N TRP A 225 29.72 7.37 17.34
CA TRP A 225 30.20 7.21 18.71
C TRP A 225 29.62 5.97 19.43
N LEU A 226 28.39 5.57 19.09
CA LEU A 226 27.75 4.40 19.69
C LEU A 226 28.31 3.13 19.07
N GLN A 227 28.53 3.13 17.75
CA GLN A 227 29.15 2.02 17.05
C GLN A 227 30.60 1.80 17.48
N GLU A 228 31.36 2.87 17.74
CA GLU A 228 32.74 2.79 18.22
C GLU A 228 32.83 2.23 19.65
N ARG A 229 31.92 2.64 20.54
CA ARG A 229 31.93 2.22 21.95
C ARG A 229 31.27 0.86 22.17
N HIS A 230 30.24 0.57 21.38
CA HIS A 230 29.36 -0.59 21.52
C HIS A 230 29.05 -1.20 20.15
N PRO A 231 30.06 -1.74 19.44
CA PRO A 231 29.87 -2.31 18.11
C PRO A 231 28.85 -3.46 18.09
N GLU A 232 28.66 -4.15 19.23
CA GLU A 232 27.67 -5.21 19.39
C GLU A 232 26.23 -4.74 19.17
N THR A 233 25.96 -3.44 19.31
CA THR A 233 24.62 -2.87 19.09
C THR A 233 24.19 -2.90 17.63
N ALA A 234 25.11 -3.09 16.70
CA ALA A 234 24.79 -3.26 15.28
C ALA A 234 24.48 -4.72 14.93
N HIS A 235 24.85 -5.72 15.74
CA HIS A 235 24.64 -7.13 15.42
C HIS A 235 23.14 -7.44 15.24
N GLY A 236 22.79 -8.20 14.19
CA GLY A 236 21.38 -8.46 13.88
C GLY A 236 20.66 -7.30 13.20
N GLY A 237 21.31 -6.15 12.98
CA GLY A 237 20.76 -5.03 12.23
C GLY A 237 20.43 -5.39 10.77
N ARG A 238 19.42 -4.73 10.22
CA ARG A 238 18.92 -4.82 8.84
C ARG A 238 18.91 -3.43 8.20
N HIS A 239 18.47 -3.32 6.94
CA HIS A 239 18.63 -2.09 6.16
C HIS A 239 17.98 -0.87 6.85
N PHE A 240 16.70 -0.97 7.21
CA PHE A 240 15.94 0.11 7.85
C PHE A 240 15.81 -0.02 9.38
N VAL A 241 16.46 -1.01 9.99
CA VAL A 241 16.63 -1.13 11.45
C VAL A 241 18.05 -1.62 11.72
N GLN A 242 19.02 -0.70 11.73
CA GLN A 242 20.46 -1.01 11.67
C GLN A 242 21.06 -1.48 13.01
N TYR A 243 20.22 -1.87 13.95
CA TYR A 243 20.61 -2.12 15.33
C TYR A 243 19.86 -3.29 15.95
N ASP A 244 20.42 -3.80 17.04
CA ASP A 244 19.86 -4.87 17.84
C ASP A 244 18.69 -4.37 18.71
N ILE A 245 17.46 -4.73 18.34
CA ILE A 245 16.24 -4.39 19.09
C ILE A 245 16.15 -5.07 20.47
N ASP A 246 16.97 -6.09 20.71
CA ASP A 246 17.07 -6.79 21.99
C ASP A 246 18.19 -6.21 22.89
N SER A 247 18.96 -5.23 22.40
CA SER A 247 20.01 -4.58 23.18
C SER A 247 19.45 -3.59 24.21
N PRO A 248 19.80 -3.72 25.49
CA PRO A 248 19.45 -2.73 26.52
C PRO A 248 20.04 -1.34 26.23
N ILE A 249 21.19 -1.28 25.54
CA ILE A 249 21.84 -0.02 25.17
C ILE A 249 20.96 0.71 24.16
N ILE A 250 20.51 0.01 23.11
CA ILE A 250 19.60 0.56 22.10
C ILE A 250 18.29 1.07 22.72
N ARG A 251 17.68 0.28 23.61
CA ARG A 251 16.47 0.72 24.33
C ARG A 251 16.71 1.99 25.13
N LYS A 252 17.82 2.07 25.88
CA LYS A 252 18.19 3.29 26.60
C LYS A 252 18.40 4.48 25.65
N THR A 253 19.02 4.27 24.50
CA THR A 253 19.25 5.34 23.52
C THR A 253 17.95 5.81 22.87
N ILE A 254 16.97 4.93 22.60
CA ILE A 254 15.62 5.35 22.18
C ILE A 254 14.95 6.22 23.23
N GLN A 255 15.01 5.83 24.51
CA GLN A 255 14.42 6.64 25.59
C GLN A 255 15.02 8.05 25.65
N GLN A 256 16.35 8.16 25.45
CA GLN A 256 17.03 9.44 25.37
C GLN A 256 16.61 10.24 24.12
N LEU A 257 16.50 9.57 22.97
CA LEU A 257 16.09 10.18 21.70
C LEU A 257 14.69 10.79 21.82
N TYR A 258 13.72 9.99 22.27
CA TYR A 258 12.33 10.41 22.42
C TYR A 258 12.18 11.52 23.45
N LYS A 259 12.86 11.41 24.60
CA LYS A 259 12.88 12.47 25.61
C LYS A 259 13.45 13.79 25.08
N ALA A 260 14.45 13.75 24.21
CA ALA A 260 15.11 14.94 23.70
C ALA A 260 14.34 15.62 22.55
N TYR A 261 13.68 14.84 21.68
CA TYR A 261 13.07 15.35 20.45
C TYR A 261 11.55 15.51 20.50
N ILE A 262 10.82 14.56 21.10
CA ILE A 262 9.36 14.55 21.01
C ILE A 262 8.73 15.75 21.73
N PRO A 263 9.05 16.07 23.01
CA PRO A 263 8.39 17.17 23.71
C PRO A 263 8.47 18.54 23.00
N PRO A 264 9.64 19.02 22.54
CA PRO A 264 9.71 20.29 21.83
C PRO A 264 8.99 20.28 20.47
N LEU A 265 9.06 19.18 19.71
CA LEU A 265 8.40 19.08 18.41
C LEU A 265 6.87 18.98 18.54
N SER A 266 6.37 18.19 19.50
CA SER A 266 4.93 18.12 19.81
C SER A 266 4.39 19.45 20.32
N THR A 267 5.17 20.20 21.09
CA THR A 267 4.79 21.54 21.55
C THR A 267 4.71 22.52 20.39
N ALA A 268 5.68 22.47 19.48
CA ALA A 268 5.69 23.34 18.31
C ALA A 268 4.48 23.10 17.39
N ASN A 269 3.93 21.88 17.34
CA ASN A 269 2.77 21.50 16.52
C ASN A 269 1.49 21.21 17.32
N SER A 270 1.25 21.90 18.44
CA SER A 270 0.05 21.66 19.28
C SER A 270 -1.30 21.90 18.58
N GLU A 271 -1.31 22.70 17.52
CA GLU A 271 -2.55 23.17 16.88
C GLU A 271 -3.02 22.29 15.72
N ILE A 272 -2.25 21.29 15.30
CA ILE A 272 -2.57 20.41 14.18
C ILE A 272 -2.47 18.93 14.57
N PRO A 273 -3.26 18.03 13.96
CA PRO A 273 -3.18 16.60 14.25
C PRO A 273 -1.78 16.07 13.98
N THR A 274 -1.20 15.40 14.97
CA THR A 274 0.14 14.79 14.90
C THR A 274 0.02 13.27 14.90
N LEU A 275 0.96 12.57 14.27
CA LEU A 275 1.12 11.12 14.35
C LEU A 275 2.60 10.71 14.34
N HIS A 276 2.94 9.61 15.03
CA HIS A 276 4.30 9.08 15.11
C HIS A 276 4.49 7.91 14.13
N LEU A 277 5.31 8.09 13.10
CA LEU A 277 5.79 7.00 12.25
C LEU A 277 7.02 6.36 12.92
N LEU A 278 6.85 5.17 13.48
CA LEU A 278 7.84 4.55 14.36
C LEU A 278 9.00 3.86 13.62
N ALA A 279 8.77 3.40 12.39
CA ALA A 279 9.80 2.76 11.56
C ALA A 279 9.43 2.80 10.07
N ASN A 280 10.46 2.78 9.23
CA ASN A 280 10.35 2.60 7.78
C ASN A 280 10.59 1.13 7.45
N GLU A 281 9.63 0.48 6.78
CA GLU A 281 9.78 -0.89 6.25
C GLU A 281 10.57 -1.83 7.17
N PRO A 282 10.18 -1.94 8.46
CA PRO A 282 10.93 -2.75 9.38
C PRO A 282 10.83 -4.21 8.95
N HIS A 283 11.97 -4.88 8.94
CA HIS A 283 12.04 -6.32 8.77
C HIS A 283 13.22 -6.85 9.58
N PHE A 284 13.04 -8.04 10.16
CA PHE A 284 14.02 -8.68 11.02
C PHE A 284 14.39 -10.07 10.50
N ALA A 285 14.50 -10.19 9.17
CA ALA A 285 14.83 -11.41 8.43
C ALA A 285 15.98 -12.18 9.10
N THR A 286 15.83 -13.47 9.33
CA THR A 286 16.81 -14.31 10.05
C THR A 286 17.35 -15.46 9.22
N ALA A 287 16.78 -15.72 8.05
CA ALA A 287 17.08 -16.88 7.24
C ALA A 287 18.35 -16.73 6.38
N GLU A 288 19.04 -17.84 6.16
CA GLU A 288 20.11 -17.94 5.16
C GLU A 288 19.60 -17.60 3.76
N LYS A 289 20.48 -17.05 2.91
CA LYS A 289 20.18 -16.62 1.53
C LYS A 289 19.05 -15.56 1.42
N GLY A 290 18.54 -15.07 2.55
CA GLY A 290 17.66 -13.92 2.66
C GLY A 290 18.40 -12.66 3.11
N TRP A 291 17.71 -11.77 3.85
CA TRP A 291 18.24 -10.47 4.25
C TRP A 291 19.03 -10.50 5.59
N ALA A 292 19.44 -11.68 6.05
CA ALA A 292 20.10 -11.88 7.34
C ALA A 292 21.64 -11.72 7.31
N ASN A 293 22.18 -10.82 6.48
CA ASN A 293 23.63 -10.70 6.27
C ASN A 293 24.44 -10.36 7.53
N ASN A 294 23.83 -9.70 8.50
CA ASN A 294 24.47 -9.27 9.75
C ASN A 294 24.19 -10.21 10.94
N GLY A 295 23.81 -11.45 10.65
CA GLY A 295 23.64 -12.49 11.67
C GLY A 295 22.61 -12.18 12.74
N LEU A 296 22.87 -12.66 13.97
CA LEU A 296 22.03 -12.50 15.16
C LEU A 296 22.88 -12.14 16.38
N SER A 297 22.41 -11.19 17.19
CA SER A 297 23.13 -10.74 18.39
C SER A 297 23.11 -11.80 19.50
N ASP A 298 24.06 -11.68 20.44
CA ASP A 298 24.05 -12.49 21.66
C ASP A 298 22.80 -12.24 22.51
N HIS A 299 22.22 -11.03 22.45
CA HIS A 299 20.99 -10.71 23.17
C HIS A 299 19.80 -11.48 22.58
N THR A 300 19.66 -11.50 21.25
CA THR A 300 18.61 -12.27 20.58
C THR A 300 18.74 -13.77 20.89
N VAL A 301 19.96 -14.33 20.83
CA VAL A 301 20.19 -15.76 21.16
C VAL A 301 19.79 -16.07 22.60
N ARG A 302 20.22 -15.27 23.58
CA ARG A 302 19.83 -15.46 24.99
C ARG A 302 18.32 -15.32 25.19
N LYS A 303 17.68 -14.36 24.51
CA LYS A 303 16.23 -14.14 24.59
C LYS A 303 15.47 -15.34 24.00
N PHE A 304 15.96 -15.95 22.93
CA PHE A 304 15.40 -17.18 22.37
C PHE A 304 15.47 -18.35 23.35
N HIS A 305 16.64 -18.59 23.94
CA HIS A 305 16.79 -19.68 24.93
C HIS A 305 15.90 -19.46 26.16
N ALA A 306 15.73 -18.22 26.61
CA ALA A 306 14.79 -17.88 27.69
C ALA A 306 13.33 -18.08 27.27
N TRP A 307 12.96 -17.73 26.03
CA TRP A 307 11.64 -17.95 25.46
C TRP A 307 11.31 -19.46 25.41
N LEU A 308 12.25 -20.29 24.95
CA LEU A 308 12.11 -21.75 24.94
C LEU A 308 11.98 -22.32 26.35
N SER A 309 12.79 -21.85 27.29
CA SER A 309 12.70 -22.26 28.70
C SER A 309 11.32 -21.91 29.29
N THR A 310 10.76 -20.76 28.91
CA THR A 310 9.41 -20.36 29.33
C THR A 310 8.33 -21.21 28.66
N LYS A 311 8.46 -21.54 27.37
CA LYS A 311 7.48 -22.36 26.65
C LYS A 311 7.47 -23.82 27.14
N TYR A 312 8.65 -24.44 27.27
CA TYR A 312 8.77 -25.87 27.55
C TYR A 312 9.06 -26.21 29.00
N GLN A 313 9.47 -25.26 29.84
CA GLN A 313 9.79 -25.42 31.28
C GLN A 313 10.98 -26.36 31.60
N ARG A 314 11.17 -27.44 30.83
CA ARG A 314 12.21 -28.45 30.98
C ARG A 314 12.73 -28.89 29.61
N ILE A 315 14.04 -29.15 29.54
CA ILE A 315 14.69 -29.48 28.27
C ILE A 315 14.17 -30.78 27.66
N GLU A 316 13.71 -31.73 28.48
CA GLU A 316 13.16 -33.00 27.97
C GLU A 316 11.86 -32.79 27.19
N GLN A 317 11.04 -31.81 27.58
CA GLN A 317 9.80 -31.49 26.85
C GLN A 317 10.11 -30.86 25.49
N LEU A 318 11.10 -29.97 25.43
CA LEU A 318 11.60 -29.44 24.16
C LEU A 318 12.17 -30.55 23.29
N ASN A 319 13.04 -31.41 23.84
CA ASN A 319 13.65 -32.52 23.11
C ASN A 319 12.61 -33.47 22.52
N GLN A 320 11.52 -33.73 23.25
CA GLN A 320 10.39 -34.51 22.74
C GLN A 320 9.71 -33.81 21.56
N ALA A 321 9.43 -32.51 21.66
CA ALA A 321 8.79 -31.73 20.60
C ALA A 321 9.67 -31.58 19.36
N HIS A 322 10.95 -31.24 19.55
CA HIS A 322 11.93 -30.99 18.49
C HIS A 322 12.55 -32.27 17.92
N ARG A 323 12.30 -33.43 18.54
CA ARG A 323 12.97 -34.71 18.25
C ARG A 323 14.49 -34.57 18.30
N ALA A 324 14.97 -33.91 19.35
CA ALA A 324 16.36 -33.57 19.59
C ALA A 324 16.85 -34.16 20.92
N ASN A 325 18.14 -34.01 21.21
CA ASN A 325 18.78 -34.47 22.45
C ASN A 325 19.70 -33.38 23.02
N TYR A 326 19.20 -32.16 23.16
CA TYR A 326 19.93 -31.06 23.80
C TYR A 326 20.08 -31.32 25.31
N GLU A 327 21.25 -31.02 25.87
CA GLU A 327 21.48 -31.15 27.31
C GLU A 327 20.89 -29.96 28.09
N ALA A 328 20.80 -28.79 27.44
CA ALA A 328 20.27 -27.56 28.00
C ALA A 328 19.72 -26.64 26.90
N PHE A 329 18.90 -25.65 27.30
CA PHE A 329 18.29 -24.70 26.35
C PHE A 329 19.31 -23.86 25.58
N ASP A 330 20.50 -23.62 26.15
CA ASP A 330 21.55 -22.82 25.51
C ASP A 330 22.29 -23.52 24.35
N GLN A 331 21.95 -24.78 24.09
CA GLN A 331 22.43 -25.57 22.96
C GLN A 331 21.47 -25.56 21.76
N VAL A 332 20.27 -24.96 21.89
CA VAL A 332 19.23 -25.01 20.85
C VAL A 332 19.53 -24.00 19.74
N LEU A 333 19.58 -24.51 18.49
CA LEU A 333 19.80 -23.79 17.22
C LEU A 333 21.13 -23.02 17.11
N PHE A 334 21.34 -22.01 17.96
CA PHE A 334 22.55 -21.20 18.00
C PHE A 334 23.16 -21.24 19.40
N THR A 335 24.49 -21.32 19.46
CA THR A 335 25.24 -21.15 20.72
C THR A 335 25.97 -19.82 20.70
N LEU A 336 26.31 -19.27 21.87
CA LEU A 336 27.15 -18.06 21.95
C LEU A 336 28.57 -18.27 21.39
N LYS A 337 28.99 -19.53 21.17
CA LYS A 337 30.26 -19.86 20.51
C LYS A 337 30.18 -19.76 18.98
N THR A 338 28.97 -19.83 18.40
CA THR A 338 28.76 -19.65 16.97
C THR A 338 29.09 -18.20 16.61
N PRO A 339 29.93 -17.92 15.60
CA PRO A 339 30.20 -16.56 15.14
C PRO A 339 28.92 -15.82 14.77
N VAL A 340 28.80 -14.54 15.15
CA VAL A 340 27.58 -13.73 14.90
C VAL A 340 27.12 -13.83 13.45
N ALA A 341 28.04 -13.66 12.50
CA ALA A 341 27.77 -13.68 11.07
C ALA A 341 27.27 -15.04 10.53
N GLU A 342 27.44 -16.12 11.28
CA GLU A 342 27.00 -17.49 10.92
C GLU A 342 25.65 -17.85 11.56
N ARG A 343 25.14 -17.03 12.49
CA ARG A 343 23.85 -17.27 13.14
C ARG A 343 22.72 -16.86 12.19
N LYS A 344 22.30 -17.79 11.34
CA LYS A 344 21.18 -17.65 10.39
C LYS A 344 20.40 -18.95 10.39
N ILE A 345 19.08 -18.87 10.31
CA ILE A 345 18.24 -20.08 10.30
C ILE A 345 18.20 -20.67 8.89
N ASP A 346 18.34 -21.99 8.78
CA ASP A 346 18.22 -22.70 7.51
C ASP A 346 16.73 -22.79 7.09
N PRO A 347 16.32 -22.23 5.92
CA PRO A 347 14.97 -22.37 5.39
C PRO A 347 14.49 -23.82 5.27
N ALA A 348 15.39 -24.79 5.11
CA ALA A 348 15.04 -26.21 5.02
C ALA A 348 14.43 -26.76 6.32
N LEU A 349 14.50 -26.03 7.44
CA LEU A 349 13.83 -26.38 8.69
C LEU A 349 12.32 -26.09 8.65
N ARG A 350 11.81 -25.37 7.65
CA ARG A 350 10.37 -25.08 7.52
C ARG A 350 9.54 -26.36 7.54
N GLY A 351 8.42 -26.33 8.27
CA GLY A 351 7.59 -27.49 8.58
C GLY A 351 7.98 -28.25 9.85
N SER A 352 9.07 -27.87 10.52
CA SER A 352 9.54 -28.48 11.78
C SER A 352 9.20 -27.65 13.02
N ALA A 353 9.29 -28.27 14.20
CA ALA A 353 9.06 -27.61 15.49
C ALA A 353 10.05 -26.46 15.76
N ILE A 354 11.33 -26.65 15.45
CA ILE A 354 12.35 -25.62 15.70
C ILE A 354 12.16 -24.39 14.81
N TRP A 355 11.73 -24.58 13.56
CA TRP A 355 11.38 -23.47 12.67
C TRP A 355 10.21 -22.68 13.23
N TYR A 356 9.11 -23.36 13.59
CA TYR A 356 7.93 -22.70 14.14
C TYR A 356 8.26 -21.88 15.40
N ASP A 357 8.98 -22.50 16.34
CA ASP A 357 9.37 -21.83 17.58
C ASP A 357 10.27 -20.62 17.33
N TRP A 358 11.21 -20.73 16.39
CA TRP A 358 12.06 -19.61 16.03
C TRP A 358 11.27 -18.45 15.40
N MET A 359 10.37 -18.75 14.46
CA MET A 359 9.56 -17.71 13.82
C MET A 359 8.60 -17.05 14.81
N ARG A 360 7.96 -17.84 15.67
CA ARG A 360 7.08 -17.30 16.71
C ARG A 360 7.84 -16.47 17.75
N PHE A 361 9.02 -16.91 18.17
CA PHE A 361 9.92 -16.07 18.99
C PHE A 361 10.30 -14.76 18.28
N ASN A 362 10.59 -14.82 16.98
CA ASN A 362 10.94 -13.64 16.20
C ASN A 362 9.76 -12.66 16.10
N HIS A 363 8.53 -13.15 15.97
CA HIS A 363 7.31 -12.35 16.09
C HIS A 363 7.23 -11.70 17.48
N ASP A 364 7.32 -12.49 18.55
CA ASP A 364 7.15 -12.00 19.92
C ASP A 364 8.19 -10.93 20.33
N ARG A 365 9.46 -11.09 19.93
CA ARG A 365 10.50 -10.08 20.25
C ARG A 365 10.31 -8.78 19.47
N VAL A 366 9.78 -8.84 18.25
CA VAL A 366 9.47 -7.67 17.42
C VAL A 366 8.20 -6.98 17.93
N ASN A 367 7.18 -7.75 18.32
CA ASN A 367 5.98 -7.26 19.00
C ASN A 367 6.33 -6.49 20.28
N ASP A 368 7.24 -7.04 21.09
CA ASP A 368 7.78 -6.37 22.29
C ASP A 368 8.53 -5.08 21.96
N TRP A 369 9.31 -5.07 20.87
CA TRP A 369 10.02 -3.87 20.41
C TRP A 369 9.06 -2.75 20.00
N PHE A 370 8.05 -3.05 19.17
CA PHE A 370 7.11 -2.01 18.73
C PHE A 370 6.18 -1.53 19.85
N ARG A 371 5.82 -2.42 20.79
CA ARG A 371 5.14 -1.99 22.02
C ARG A 371 6.00 -1.00 22.79
N PHE A 372 7.28 -1.31 23.00
CA PHE A 372 8.22 -0.40 23.66
C PHE A 372 8.34 0.96 22.94
N LEU A 373 8.43 0.97 21.60
CA LEU A 373 8.47 2.21 20.83
C LEU A 373 7.19 3.04 21.00
N LYS A 374 6.01 2.41 20.92
CA LYS A 374 4.71 3.07 21.14
C LYS A 374 4.63 3.68 22.54
N GLU A 375 4.98 2.91 23.56
CA GLU A 375 4.90 3.36 24.95
C GLU A 375 5.86 4.53 25.22
N GLU A 376 7.11 4.45 24.75
CA GLU A 376 8.07 5.53 24.96
C GLU A 376 7.76 6.77 24.11
N SER A 377 7.21 6.65 22.90
CA SER A 377 6.81 7.82 22.10
C SER A 377 5.65 8.56 22.78
N GLN A 378 4.60 7.84 23.16
CA GLN A 378 3.40 8.41 23.81
C GLN A 378 3.70 8.93 25.23
N LYS A 379 4.66 8.34 25.94
CA LYS A 379 5.12 8.84 27.24
C LYS A 379 5.81 10.20 27.14
N ASN A 380 6.49 10.48 26.03
CA ASN A 380 7.20 11.75 25.81
C ASN A 380 6.38 12.75 24.98
N ASP A 381 5.20 12.36 24.50
CA ASP A 381 4.29 13.22 23.75
C ASP A 381 3.13 13.72 24.62
N PRO A 382 3.06 15.02 24.98
CA PRO A 382 1.96 15.56 25.78
C PRO A 382 0.57 15.34 25.15
N GLN A 383 0.50 15.24 23.82
CA GLN A 383 -0.75 15.03 23.10
C GLN A 383 -1.17 13.55 23.02
N LYS A 384 -0.26 12.62 23.36
CA LYS A 384 -0.42 11.17 23.16
C LYS A 384 -0.87 10.83 21.74
N SER A 385 -0.20 11.41 20.76
CA SER A 385 -0.56 11.27 19.35
C SER A 385 -0.58 9.80 18.90
N PRO A 386 -1.45 9.44 17.94
CA PRO A 386 -1.49 8.11 17.34
C PRO A 386 -0.12 7.65 16.82
N VAL A 387 0.15 6.35 16.93
CA VAL A 387 1.34 5.74 16.31
C VAL A 387 0.99 4.90 15.08
N THR A 388 1.94 4.84 14.15
CA THR A 388 1.87 4.06 12.92
C THR A 388 3.25 3.48 12.57
N ILE A 389 3.28 2.41 11.78
CA ILE A 389 4.46 1.69 11.32
C ILE A 389 4.30 1.50 9.82
N LYS A 390 5.30 1.86 9.00
CA LYS A 390 5.28 1.57 7.56
C LYS A 390 5.61 0.10 7.34
N VAL A 391 4.64 -0.79 7.49
CA VAL A 391 4.81 -2.23 7.25
C VAL A 391 4.85 -2.51 5.75
N LEU A 392 5.76 -3.39 5.33
CA LEU A 392 5.86 -3.86 3.96
C LEU A 392 4.54 -4.51 3.50
N GLY A 393 3.86 -3.93 2.51
CA GLY A 393 2.53 -4.38 2.05
C GLY A 393 2.44 -5.87 1.70
N TYR A 394 3.45 -6.39 1.00
CA TYR A 394 3.54 -7.80 0.64
C TYR A 394 3.77 -8.75 1.84
N SER A 395 4.01 -8.27 3.06
CA SER A 395 4.23 -9.15 4.23
C SER A 395 3.03 -10.05 4.52
N LEU A 396 1.82 -9.61 4.13
CA LEU A 396 0.61 -10.41 4.26
C LEU A 396 0.51 -11.52 3.19
N SER A 397 0.82 -11.19 1.93
CA SER A 397 0.63 -12.06 0.75
C SER A 397 1.82 -12.97 0.45
N ASN A 398 3.03 -12.57 0.81
CA ASN A 398 4.26 -13.35 0.58
C ASN A 398 4.29 -14.54 1.55
N SER A 399 4.85 -15.67 1.13
CA SER A 399 5.04 -16.87 1.96
C SER A 399 6.18 -16.76 2.99
N THR A 400 7.08 -15.78 2.88
CA THR A 400 8.22 -15.62 3.80
C THR A 400 7.78 -15.09 5.17
N ARG A 401 8.25 -15.72 6.27
CA ARG A 401 7.87 -15.37 7.67
C ARG A 401 9.05 -15.14 8.62
N ASP A 402 10.28 -15.08 8.11
CA ASP A 402 11.46 -14.86 8.93
C ASP A 402 11.70 -13.39 9.32
N GLY A 403 10.84 -12.47 8.85
CA GLY A 403 10.90 -11.03 9.11
C GLY A 403 10.44 -10.60 10.51
N GLY A 404 9.77 -11.47 11.28
CA GLY A 404 9.29 -11.10 12.61
C GLY A 404 8.00 -10.25 12.60
N MET A 405 7.31 -10.18 11.47
CA MET A 405 6.18 -9.28 11.25
C MET A 405 4.85 -10.01 11.51
N ASP A 406 4.40 -10.02 12.76
CA ASP A 406 3.09 -10.56 13.15
C ASP A 406 1.98 -9.61 12.71
N MET A 407 1.35 -9.91 11.58
CA MET A 407 0.44 -8.97 10.92
C MET A 407 -0.80 -8.66 11.77
N GLU A 408 -1.39 -9.67 12.41
CA GLU A 408 -2.54 -9.47 13.30
C GLU A 408 -2.16 -8.58 14.50
N TYR A 409 -1.06 -8.91 15.20
CA TYR A 409 -0.63 -8.13 16.35
C TYR A 409 -0.28 -6.69 15.97
N LEU A 410 0.47 -6.49 14.88
CA LEU A 410 0.89 -5.16 14.44
C LEU A 410 -0.29 -4.30 13.96
N THR A 411 -1.30 -4.89 13.33
CA THR A 411 -2.57 -4.19 13.01
C THR A 411 -3.29 -3.73 14.27
N LYS A 412 -3.34 -4.57 15.32
CA LYS A 412 -3.97 -4.23 16.60
C LYS A 412 -3.16 -3.23 17.42
N LEU A 413 -1.83 -3.30 17.37
CA LEU A 413 -0.92 -2.43 18.15
C LEU A 413 -0.97 -0.97 17.67
N GLN A 414 -0.99 -0.74 16.35
CA GLN A 414 -0.98 0.60 15.77
C GLN A 414 -2.30 1.33 16.03
N ASP A 415 -2.26 2.64 16.26
CA ASP A 415 -3.48 3.46 16.38
C ASP A 415 -4.00 3.86 14.98
N ILE A 416 -3.08 4.02 14.03
CA ILE A 416 -3.33 4.20 12.60
C ILE A 416 -2.55 3.11 11.87
N MET A 417 -3.23 2.24 11.13
CA MET A 417 -2.57 1.18 10.38
C MET A 417 -1.70 1.79 9.28
N GLY A 418 -0.40 1.49 9.30
CA GLY A 418 0.56 1.98 8.31
C GLY A 418 1.05 0.90 7.36
N ALA A 419 1.30 1.29 6.10
CA ALA A 419 1.95 0.43 5.10
C ALA A 419 2.65 1.25 4.00
N ASP A 420 3.21 0.54 3.01
CA ASP A 420 3.78 0.99 1.73
C ASP A 420 3.23 0.15 0.55
N LEU A 421 1.92 0.14 0.36
CA LEU A 421 1.26 -0.81 -0.54
C LEU A 421 1.74 -0.67 -1.98
N ARG A 422 1.80 -1.79 -2.70
CA ARG A 422 2.19 -1.83 -4.11
C ARG A 422 0.97 -1.95 -5.02
N CYS A 423 1.08 -1.34 -6.19
CA CYS A 423 0.13 -1.50 -7.29
C CYS A 423 0.93 -1.36 -8.58
N MET A 424 1.01 -2.42 -9.39
CA MET A 424 1.85 -2.44 -10.60
C MET A 424 0.97 -2.43 -11.85
N PRO A 425 1.11 -1.47 -12.77
CA PRO A 425 0.32 -1.43 -14.00
C PRO A 425 0.80 -2.47 -15.03
N LEU A 426 -0.12 -2.94 -15.87
CA LEU A 426 0.22 -3.72 -17.05
C LEU A 426 1.18 -2.92 -17.94
N GLY A 427 2.19 -3.59 -18.49
CA GLY A 427 3.24 -2.95 -19.31
C GLY A 427 4.41 -2.37 -18.52
N ALA A 428 4.42 -2.51 -17.18
CA ALA A 428 5.59 -2.16 -16.38
C ALA A 428 6.81 -3.02 -16.74
N ASN A 429 7.97 -2.37 -16.85
CA ASN A 429 9.26 -3.05 -17.02
C ASN A 429 9.78 -3.49 -15.66
N ILE A 430 10.00 -4.79 -15.49
CA ILE A 430 10.58 -5.37 -14.28
C ILE A 430 12.09 -5.54 -14.52
N TYR A 431 12.90 -4.83 -13.75
CA TYR A 431 14.36 -4.87 -13.88
C TYR A 431 14.99 -5.86 -12.90
N GLY A 432 14.36 -6.07 -11.74
CA GLY A 432 14.82 -6.95 -10.66
C GLY A 432 14.42 -8.42 -10.79
N LYS A 433 14.51 -9.17 -9.68
CA LYS A 433 13.97 -10.53 -9.60
C LYS A 433 12.44 -10.46 -9.61
N LEU A 434 11.80 -11.35 -10.36
CA LEU A 434 10.36 -11.58 -10.23
C LEU A 434 10.08 -12.08 -8.82
N GLU A 435 9.20 -11.38 -8.12
CA GLU A 435 8.69 -11.81 -6.81
C GLU A 435 7.52 -12.78 -7.00
N GLU A 436 7.09 -13.41 -5.91
CA GLU A 436 5.90 -14.28 -5.87
C GLU A 436 4.70 -13.54 -6.47
N GLY A 437 3.96 -14.16 -7.40
CA GLY A 437 2.81 -13.53 -8.06
C GLY A 437 3.15 -12.53 -9.19
N GLN A 438 4.41 -12.37 -9.60
CA GLN A 438 4.79 -11.44 -10.68
C GLN A 438 5.08 -12.11 -12.03
N TYR A 439 4.86 -13.42 -12.17
CA TYR A 439 5.12 -14.15 -13.41
C TYR A 439 4.11 -13.76 -14.52
N PRO A 440 4.57 -13.16 -15.65
CA PRO A 440 3.66 -12.56 -16.64
C PRO A 440 2.61 -13.49 -17.25
N GLU A 441 2.97 -14.76 -17.45
CA GLU A 441 2.13 -15.73 -18.16
C GLU A 441 1.08 -16.40 -17.27
N THR A 442 1.30 -16.44 -15.95
CA THR A 442 0.49 -17.24 -15.02
C THR A 442 -0.09 -16.43 -13.86
N ALA A 443 0.27 -15.15 -13.73
CA ALA A 443 -0.18 -14.29 -12.66
C ALA A 443 -1.14 -13.18 -13.16
N TRP A 444 -1.31 -12.13 -12.36
CA TRP A 444 -2.27 -11.04 -12.59
C TRP A 444 -2.17 -10.39 -13.98
N GLN A 445 -0.97 -10.34 -14.57
CA GLN A 445 -0.70 -9.72 -15.88
C GLN A 445 -1.40 -10.42 -17.05
N SER A 446 -1.90 -11.64 -16.86
CA SER A 446 -2.68 -12.35 -17.88
C SER A 446 -4.18 -12.03 -17.83
N HIS A 447 -4.64 -11.29 -16.80
CA HIS A 447 -6.06 -11.09 -16.51
C HIS A 447 -6.46 -9.63 -16.27
N PHE A 448 -5.60 -8.85 -15.62
CA PHE A 448 -5.91 -7.52 -15.10
C PHE A 448 -5.03 -6.42 -15.69
N SER A 449 -5.54 -5.19 -15.68
CA SER A 449 -4.82 -4.00 -16.14
C SER A 449 -3.78 -3.51 -15.13
N TYR A 450 -3.83 -4.00 -13.89
CA TYR A 450 -2.83 -3.78 -12.85
C TYR A 450 -2.91 -4.87 -11.75
N GLU A 451 -1.84 -5.02 -10.97
CA GLU A 451 -1.83 -5.79 -9.73
C GLU A 451 -2.66 -5.03 -8.69
N TRP A 452 -3.86 -5.52 -8.42
CA TRP A 452 -4.85 -4.87 -7.55
C TRP A 452 -5.00 -5.59 -6.20
N SER A 453 -4.53 -6.84 -6.12
CA SER A 453 -4.90 -7.77 -5.06
C SER A 453 -4.13 -7.48 -3.78
N GLU A 454 -2.83 -7.17 -3.85
CA GLU A 454 -2.01 -6.90 -2.66
C GLU A 454 -2.58 -5.72 -1.86
N GLN A 455 -2.74 -4.58 -2.53
CA GLN A 455 -3.31 -3.36 -1.94
C GLN A 455 -4.67 -3.62 -1.32
N SER A 456 -5.59 -4.22 -2.09
CA SER A 456 -6.97 -4.39 -1.65
C SER A 456 -7.06 -5.40 -0.49
N MET A 457 -6.30 -6.49 -0.57
CA MET A 457 -6.29 -7.56 0.44
C MET A 457 -5.75 -7.04 1.77
N PHE A 458 -4.69 -6.24 1.75
CA PHE A 458 -4.10 -5.68 2.96
C PHE A 458 -5.05 -4.67 3.64
N LEU A 459 -5.71 -3.83 2.84
CA LEU A 459 -6.73 -2.90 3.33
C LEU A 459 -7.92 -3.65 3.95
N ASP A 460 -8.44 -4.68 3.28
CA ASP A 460 -9.55 -5.48 3.80
C ASP A 460 -9.17 -6.30 5.02
N PHE A 461 -7.96 -6.86 5.09
CA PHE A 461 -7.45 -7.52 6.28
C PHE A 461 -7.45 -6.56 7.46
N SER A 462 -6.84 -5.38 7.28
CA SER A 462 -6.73 -4.36 8.32
C SER A 462 -8.11 -3.87 8.78
N LYS A 463 -9.02 -3.59 7.85
CA LYS A 463 -10.37 -3.13 8.15
C LYS A 463 -11.29 -4.25 8.66
N SER A 464 -10.92 -5.52 8.52
CA SER A 464 -11.67 -6.62 9.14
C SER A 464 -11.34 -6.74 10.63
N LEU A 465 -10.08 -6.58 11.00
CA LEU A 465 -9.64 -6.65 12.41
C LEU A 465 -9.89 -5.35 13.17
N CYS A 466 -9.74 -4.19 12.51
CA CYS A 466 -9.87 -2.88 13.14
C CYS A 466 -10.61 -1.89 12.22
N PRO A 467 -11.94 -2.08 11.98
CA PRO A 467 -12.75 -1.24 11.08
C PRO A 467 -12.80 0.25 11.47
N GLU A 468 -12.50 0.55 12.73
CA GLU A 468 -12.46 1.89 13.32
C GLU A 468 -11.13 2.62 13.16
N LYS A 469 -10.06 1.95 12.73
CA LYS A 469 -8.75 2.61 12.59
C LYS A 469 -8.59 3.25 11.22
N LEU A 470 -8.00 4.44 11.19
CA LEU A 470 -7.52 5.04 9.96
C LEU A 470 -6.42 4.17 9.33
N PHE A 471 -6.33 4.18 8.00
CA PHE A 471 -5.22 3.60 7.27
C PHE A 471 -4.38 4.71 6.62
N TYR A 472 -3.08 4.69 6.86
CA TYR A 472 -2.11 5.61 6.27
C TYR A 472 -1.08 4.85 5.45
N ASP A 473 -1.14 5.01 4.14
CA ASP A 473 -0.05 4.57 3.28
C ASP A 473 1.01 5.66 3.21
N SER A 474 2.15 5.41 3.85
CA SER A 474 3.20 6.41 4.06
C SER A 474 4.26 6.45 2.97
N GLU A 475 4.19 5.51 2.02
CA GLU A 475 5.08 5.39 0.86
C GLU A 475 4.43 4.55 -0.25
N TRP A 476 3.26 4.96 -0.74
CA TRP A 476 2.51 4.16 -1.70
C TRP A 476 3.32 3.95 -2.99
N HIS A 477 3.49 2.68 -3.37
CA HIS A 477 4.32 2.22 -4.48
C HIS A 477 3.48 1.90 -5.73
N GLY A 478 2.53 2.77 -6.06
CA GLY A 478 1.72 2.66 -7.29
C GLY A 478 2.30 3.35 -8.53
N PHE A 479 3.34 4.17 -8.35
CA PHE A 479 4.01 4.88 -9.44
C PHE A 479 5.36 4.27 -9.84
N GLY A 480 5.92 3.40 -9.01
CA GLY A 480 7.18 2.73 -9.29
C GLY A 480 7.85 2.21 -8.02
N THR A 481 8.77 1.27 -8.21
CA THR A 481 9.62 0.70 -7.15
C THR A 481 11.02 0.45 -7.69
N VAL A 482 12.01 0.15 -6.85
CA VAL A 482 13.34 -0.23 -7.36
C VAL A 482 13.32 -1.50 -8.25
N SER A 483 12.26 -2.31 -8.18
CA SER A 483 12.11 -3.54 -8.97
C SER A 483 11.39 -3.34 -10.31
N TRP A 484 10.52 -2.32 -10.43
CA TRP A 484 9.79 -2.03 -11.65
C TRP A 484 9.60 -0.53 -11.96
N ARG A 485 9.54 -0.20 -13.26
CA ARG A 485 9.20 1.15 -13.77
C ARG A 485 8.17 1.10 -14.88
N HIS A 486 7.40 2.17 -15.00
CA HIS A 486 6.61 2.46 -16.18
C HIS A 486 6.92 3.89 -16.64
N PHE A 487 7.14 4.09 -17.94
CA PHE A 487 7.64 5.36 -18.47
C PHE A 487 6.55 6.30 -18.96
N ASN A 488 5.35 5.76 -19.17
CA ASN A 488 4.18 6.49 -19.66
C ASN A 488 2.95 6.12 -18.82
N LEU A 489 3.00 6.32 -17.50
CA LEU A 489 1.89 5.94 -16.62
C LEU A 489 0.57 6.54 -17.10
N ASP A 490 -0.44 5.68 -17.25
CA ASP A 490 -1.74 6.03 -17.79
C ASP A 490 -2.62 6.75 -16.76
N ARG A 491 -3.43 7.70 -17.23
CA ARG A 491 -4.32 8.52 -16.39
C ARG A 491 -5.41 7.67 -15.74
N ASP A 492 -6.00 6.78 -16.52
CA ASP A 492 -7.10 5.94 -16.05
C ASP A 492 -6.58 4.91 -15.06
N TYR A 493 -5.39 4.33 -15.27
CA TYR A 493 -4.73 3.47 -14.28
C TYR A 493 -4.58 4.17 -12.92
N ILE A 494 -3.97 5.36 -12.89
CA ILE A 494 -3.72 6.10 -11.64
C ILE A 494 -5.04 6.37 -10.92
N ARG A 495 -6.03 6.84 -11.68
CA ARG A 495 -7.37 7.11 -11.15
C ARG A 495 -8.02 5.84 -10.60
N SER A 496 -8.00 4.74 -11.34
CA SER A 496 -8.58 3.45 -10.95
C SER A 496 -7.93 2.87 -9.70
N ALA A 497 -6.61 2.84 -9.62
CA ALA A 497 -5.86 2.26 -8.52
C ALA A 497 -6.08 3.03 -7.20
N LEU A 498 -6.12 4.37 -7.27
CA LEU A 498 -6.39 5.22 -6.10
C LEU A 498 -7.85 5.09 -5.65
N TRP A 499 -8.82 5.16 -6.56
CA TRP A 499 -10.23 4.93 -6.20
C TRP A 499 -10.45 3.56 -5.56
N LEU A 500 -9.77 2.53 -6.04
CA LEU A 500 -9.80 1.21 -5.43
C LEU A 500 -9.24 1.24 -4.00
N ALA A 501 -8.10 1.89 -3.77
CA ALA A 501 -7.50 2.05 -2.44
C ALA A 501 -8.45 2.76 -1.45
N PHE A 502 -8.98 3.93 -1.82
CA PHE A 502 -9.82 4.74 -0.93
C PHE A 502 -11.18 4.09 -0.65
N SER A 503 -11.76 3.40 -1.64
CA SER A 503 -12.99 2.62 -1.43
C SER A 503 -12.80 1.35 -0.58
N HIS A 504 -11.57 0.85 -0.45
CA HIS A 504 -11.20 -0.22 0.49
C HIS A 504 -10.74 0.31 1.87
N GLY A 505 -10.77 1.63 2.07
CA GLY A 505 -10.58 2.25 3.38
C GLY A 505 -9.21 2.88 3.62
N MET A 506 -8.43 3.15 2.57
CA MET A 506 -7.31 4.11 2.66
C MET A 506 -7.83 5.48 3.10
N GLY A 507 -7.16 6.12 4.06
CA GLY A 507 -7.59 7.40 4.63
C GLY A 507 -6.56 8.51 4.56
N MET A 508 -5.30 8.18 4.30
CA MET A 508 -4.20 9.13 4.10
C MET A 508 -3.15 8.46 3.19
N ILE A 509 -2.54 9.23 2.29
CA ILE A 509 -1.56 8.69 1.33
C ILE A 509 -0.36 9.62 1.13
N ASN A 510 0.84 9.05 1.05
CA ASN A 510 2.07 9.77 0.75
C ASN A 510 2.94 8.97 -0.24
N PRO A 511 2.62 8.96 -1.54
CA PRO A 511 3.30 8.13 -2.52
C PRO A 511 4.79 8.39 -2.70
N TRP A 512 5.51 7.34 -3.11
CA TRP A 512 6.90 7.40 -3.55
C TRP A 512 6.99 7.89 -5.00
N LEU A 513 7.63 9.01 -5.35
CA LEU A 513 8.16 10.11 -4.54
C LEU A 513 8.19 11.38 -5.43
N TRP A 514 8.69 12.52 -4.92
CA TRP A 514 9.06 13.69 -5.72
C TRP A 514 10.59 13.95 -5.73
N GLY A 515 11.25 13.44 -6.76
CA GLY A 515 12.70 13.47 -6.97
C GLY A 515 13.29 14.81 -7.42
N ARG A 516 12.55 15.94 -7.41
CA ARG A 516 13.06 17.26 -7.82
C ARG A 516 13.19 18.25 -6.67
N ASN A 517 14.15 19.17 -6.79
CA ASN A 517 14.29 20.35 -5.95
C ASN A 517 13.38 21.51 -6.43
N GLU A 518 13.29 22.58 -5.65
CA GLU A 518 12.48 23.79 -5.95
C GLU A 518 12.91 24.48 -7.26
N ASP A 519 14.18 24.36 -7.66
CA ASP A 519 14.70 24.92 -8.91
C ASP A 519 14.41 24.06 -10.15
N GLY A 520 13.82 22.87 -9.98
CA GLY A 520 13.56 21.90 -11.04
C GLY A 520 14.66 20.86 -11.22
N SER A 521 15.80 20.99 -10.54
CA SER A 521 16.91 20.03 -10.63
C SER A 521 16.56 18.67 -10.02
N LEU A 522 17.07 17.60 -10.62
CA LEU A 522 16.97 16.24 -10.10
C LEU A 522 17.84 16.05 -8.84
N LYS A 523 17.25 15.50 -7.78
CA LYS A 523 17.92 15.14 -6.52
C LYS A 523 18.77 13.88 -6.68
N ALA A 524 20.10 14.00 -6.70
CA ALA A 524 21.01 12.86 -6.95
C ALA A 524 20.77 11.55 -6.17
N GLN A 525 20.06 11.57 -5.03
CA GLN A 525 19.69 10.37 -4.26
C GLN A 525 18.38 9.66 -4.71
N ALA A 526 17.66 10.16 -5.70
CA ALA A 526 16.44 9.51 -6.23
C ALA A 526 16.74 8.73 -7.52
N ASP A 527 15.85 7.80 -7.86
CA ASP A 527 16.02 6.95 -9.04
C ASP A 527 15.64 7.67 -10.34
N HIS A 528 14.71 8.65 -10.28
CA HIS A 528 14.25 9.57 -11.34
C HIS A 528 13.66 9.00 -12.63
N ILE A 529 14.34 8.04 -13.28
CA ILE A 529 13.92 7.53 -14.58
C ILE A 529 12.69 6.66 -14.43
N GLY A 530 11.59 7.07 -15.07
CA GLY A 530 10.28 6.44 -14.92
C GLY A 530 9.66 6.66 -13.54
N GLU A 531 10.11 7.68 -12.80
CA GLU A 531 9.51 8.18 -11.56
C GLU A 531 8.45 9.25 -11.88
N LEU A 532 7.61 9.62 -10.90
CA LEU A 532 6.67 10.75 -11.05
C LEU A 532 7.37 12.06 -11.43
N ALA A 533 8.58 12.29 -10.92
CA ALA A 533 9.34 13.52 -11.18
C ALA A 533 9.63 13.78 -12.67
N THR A 534 9.49 12.79 -13.55
CA THR A 534 9.70 12.92 -15.00
C THR A 534 8.44 12.63 -15.81
N GLN A 535 7.25 12.59 -15.19
CA GLN A 535 6.00 12.16 -15.84
C GLN A 535 4.86 13.17 -15.59
N PRO A 536 4.75 14.24 -16.41
CA PRO A 536 3.74 15.29 -16.22
C PRO A 536 2.30 14.77 -16.23
N ILE A 537 1.99 13.82 -17.12
CA ILE A 537 0.65 13.20 -17.22
C ILE A 537 0.31 12.45 -15.93
N ALA A 538 1.26 11.69 -15.38
CA ALA A 538 1.05 10.91 -14.16
C ALA A 538 0.79 11.81 -12.95
N VAL A 539 1.56 12.89 -12.83
CA VAL A 539 1.40 13.87 -11.77
C VAL A 539 0.06 14.57 -11.88
N ASP A 540 -0.32 15.03 -13.07
CA ASP A 540 -1.63 15.63 -13.30
C ASP A 540 -2.79 14.67 -12.95
N ALA A 541 -2.68 13.39 -13.34
CA ALA A 541 -3.67 12.37 -12.97
C ALA A 541 -3.78 12.20 -11.45
N TYR A 542 -2.65 12.17 -10.73
CA TYR A 542 -2.64 12.10 -9.26
C TYR A 542 -3.32 13.33 -8.63
N VAL A 543 -2.93 14.55 -9.04
CA VAL A 543 -3.50 15.80 -8.52
C VAL A 543 -5.01 15.85 -8.72
N ARG A 544 -5.48 15.53 -9.93
CA ARG A 544 -6.91 15.55 -10.27
C ARG A 544 -7.67 14.47 -9.51
N THR A 545 -7.11 13.27 -9.39
CA THR A 545 -7.75 12.16 -8.66
C THR A 545 -7.87 12.46 -7.17
N MET A 546 -6.85 13.00 -6.51
CA MET A 546 -6.96 13.35 -5.09
C MET A 546 -7.97 14.46 -4.80
N LYS A 547 -8.15 15.41 -5.74
CA LYS A 547 -9.24 16.40 -5.67
C LYS A 547 -10.62 15.72 -5.79
N GLU A 548 -10.76 14.83 -6.76
CA GLU A 548 -11.99 14.06 -6.99
C GLU A 548 -12.36 13.19 -5.77
N LEU A 549 -11.40 12.47 -5.21
CA LEU A 549 -11.58 11.67 -4.00
C LEU A 549 -12.00 12.52 -2.80
N ASN A 550 -11.47 13.74 -2.66
CA ASN A 550 -11.86 14.67 -1.58
C ASN A 550 -13.25 15.29 -1.78
N VAL A 551 -13.69 15.47 -3.02
CA VAL A 551 -15.10 15.81 -3.32
C VAL A 551 -16.00 14.70 -2.78
N PHE A 552 -15.68 13.44 -3.08
CA PHE A 552 -16.52 12.29 -2.73
C PHE A 552 -16.14 11.61 -1.41
N ALA A 553 -15.29 12.22 -0.58
CA ALA A 553 -14.89 11.66 0.70
C ALA A 553 -16.08 11.28 1.62
N PRO A 554 -17.17 12.07 1.73
CA PRO A 554 -18.34 11.67 2.49
C PRO A 554 -19.00 10.38 1.98
N GLN A 555 -19.08 10.19 0.67
CA GLN A 555 -19.63 8.98 0.05
C GLN A 555 -18.66 7.79 0.18
N LEU A 556 -17.36 8.03 0.03
CA LEU A 556 -16.31 7.00 0.11
C LEU A 556 -16.21 6.37 1.50
N GLN A 557 -16.49 7.13 2.56
CA GLN A 557 -16.58 6.58 3.91
C GLN A 557 -17.61 5.44 4.02
N ALA A 558 -18.72 5.50 3.27
CA ALA A 558 -19.73 4.46 3.28
C ALA A 558 -19.22 3.11 2.73
N PHE A 559 -18.26 3.14 1.80
CA PHE A 559 -17.67 1.92 1.23
C PHE A 559 -16.56 1.31 2.10
N SER A 560 -15.97 2.07 3.01
CA SER A 560 -14.87 1.63 3.88
C SER A 560 -15.28 0.66 5.01
N ARG A 561 -16.60 0.49 5.23
CA ARG A 561 -17.18 -0.34 6.29
C ARG A 561 -18.31 -1.26 5.80
N PRO A 562 -18.10 -2.04 4.73
CA PRO A 562 -19.15 -2.91 4.26
C PRO A 562 -19.34 -4.04 5.29
N LYS A 563 -20.58 -4.48 5.48
CA LYS A 563 -20.84 -5.73 6.20
C LYS A 563 -20.21 -6.87 5.39
N ARG A 564 -19.25 -7.58 5.99
CA ARG A 564 -18.54 -8.70 5.36
C ARG A 564 -19.23 -10.01 5.71
N THR A 565 -19.45 -10.86 4.71
CA THR A 565 -20.15 -12.14 4.86
C THR A 565 -19.14 -13.28 4.90
N PHE A 566 -18.24 -13.34 3.92
CA PHE A 566 -17.23 -14.39 3.82
C PHE A 566 -15.94 -13.93 4.51
N MET A 567 -15.61 -14.58 5.61
CA MET A 567 -14.48 -14.24 6.47
C MET A 567 -13.37 -15.26 6.26
N ILE A 568 -12.37 -14.92 5.45
CA ILE A 568 -11.20 -15.74 5.22
C ILE A 568 -10.43 -15.89 6.54
N TYR A 569 -10.25 -17.12 6.97
CA TYR A 569 -9.54 -17.46 8.19
C TYR A 569 -8.04 -17.38 7.96
N TYR A 570 -7.40 -16.35 8.55
CA TYR A 570 -5.97 -16.19 8.55
C TYR A 570 -5.33 -16.97 9.71
N CYS A 571 -4.64 -18.05 9.38
CA CYS A 571 -3.91 -18.93 10.31
C CYS A 571 -2.41 -18.68 10.21
N GLU A 572 -1.86 -17.96 11.19
CA GLU A 572 -0.42 -17.67 11.26
C GLU A 572 0.42 -18.97 11.37
N GLU A 573 -0.14 -20.02 11.97
CA GLU A 573 0.55 -21.30 12.10
C GLU A 573 0.86 -21.95 10.76
N SER A 574 -0.13 -21.99 9.87
CA SER A 574 0.08 -22.44 8.49
C SER A 574 0.91 -21.45 7.70
N ALA A 575 0.75 -20.13 7.90
CA ALA A 575 1.58 -19.13 7.23
C ALA A 575 3.08 -19.28 7.56
N ILE A 576 3.42 -19.59 8.81
CA ILE A 576 4.80 -19.87 9.23
C ILE A 576 5.33 -21.17 8.62
N GLN A 577 4.52 -22.23 8.61
CA GLN A 577 5.00 -23.58 8.33
C GLN A 577 4.87 -24.02 6.87
N ASP A 578 3.98 -23.41 6.09
CA ASP A 578 3.68 -23.81 4.72
C ASP A 578 3.95 -22.68 3.73
N GLU A 579 4.68 -22.99 2.66
CA GLU A 579 5.01 -22.05 1.58
C GLU A 579 3.81 -21.77 0.68
N THR A 580 2.81 -22.66 0.64
CA THR A 580 1.68 -22.55 -0.30
C THR A 580 0.44 -21.89 0.30
N TYR A 581 0.38 -21.77 1.64
CA TYR A 581 -0.77 -21.24 2.38
C TYR A 581 -1.20 -19.85 1.89
N THR A 582 -0.28 -18.90 1.75
CA THR A 582 -0.61 -17.52 1.38
C THR A 582 -1.11 -17.41 -0.05
N ALA A 583 -0.56 -18.18 -0.98
CA ALA A 583 -1.07 -18.27 -2.35
C ALA A 583 -2.49 -18.84 -2.40
N GLY A 584 -2.79 -19.87 -1.61
CA GLY A 584 -4.13 -20.43 -1.49
C GLY A 584 -5.14 -19.46 -0.88
N MET A 585 -4.72 -18.69 0.12
CA MET A 585 -5.49 -17.61 0.74
C MET A 585 -5.79 -16.48 -0.27
N GLN A 586 -4.77 -16.02 -1.01
CA GLN A 586 -4.91 -14.98 -2.03
C GLN A 586 -5.87 -15.44 -3.15
N ALA A 587 -5.76 -16.68 -3.62
CA ALA A 587 -6.64 -17.20 -4.67
C ALA A 587 -8.12 -17.21 -4.24
N LEU A 588 -8.42 -17.52 -2.96
CA LEU A 588 -9.76 -17.39 -2.42
C LEU A 588 -10.21 -15.93 -2.39
N TYR A 589 -9.39 -15.03 -1.86
CA TYR A 589 -9.70 -13.60 -1.78
C TYR A 589 -10.01 -13.02 -3.16
N GLU A 590 -9.19 -13.32 -4.16
CA GLU A 590 -9.40 -12.93 -5.56
C GLU A 590 -10.71 -13.49 -6.11
N ALA A 591 -11.00 -14.78 -5.87
CA ALA A 591 -12.24 -15.40 -6.32
C ALA A 591 -13.47 -14.69 -5.75
N PHE A 592 -13.51 -14.41 -4.44
CA PHE A 592 -14.64 -13.69 -3.82
C PHE A 592 -14.78 -12.27 -4.36
N LYS A 593 -13.68 -11.53 -4.50
CA LYS A 593 -13.72 -10.16 -5.04
C LYS A 593 -14.19 -10.10 -6.48
N LEU A 594 -13.77 -11.03 -7.34
CA LEU A 594 -14.19 -11.09 -8.74
C LEU A 594 -15.64 -11.57 -8.91
N LEU A 595 -16.16 -12.32 -7.94
CA LEU A 595 -17.59 -12.61 -7.81
C LEU A 595 -18.39 -11.44 -7.25
N ASN A 596 -17.73 -10.38 -6.77
CA ASN A 596 -18.33 -9.26 -6.04
C ASN A 596 -19.10 -9.71 -4.79
N TRP A 597 -18.58 -10.72 -4.09
CA TRP A 597 -19.12 -11.22 -2.83
C TRP A 597 -18.45 -10.51 -1.64
N PRO A 598 -19.18 -10.10 -0.58
CA PRO A 598 -18.60 -9.34 0.52
C PRO A 598 -17.62 -10.20 1.33
N VAL A 599 -16.32 -9.96 1.14
CA VAL A 599 -15.22 -10.71 1.75
C VAL A 599 -14.42 -9.84 2.72
N GLY A 600 -13.87 -10.47 3.75
CA GLY A 600 -12.69 -9.99 4.46
C GLY A 600 -12.09 -11.11 5.29
N PHE A 601 -11.60 -10.79 6.49
CA PHE A 601 -10.71 -11.68 7.23
C PHE A 601 -11.12 -11.86 8.69
N THR A 602 -10.89 -13.07 9.21
CA THR A 602 -10.91 -13.36 10.64
C THR A 602 -9.63 -14.11 11.00
N THR A 603 -9.34 -14.25 12.28
CA THR A 603 -8.17 -14.96 12.81
C THR A 603 -8.64 -15.92 13.91
N PRO A 604 -7.80 -16.85 14.36
CA PRO A 604 -8.11 -17.63 15.56
C PRO A 604 -8.58 -16.75 16.73
N THR A 605 -7.98 -15.58 16.96
CA THR A 605 -8.33 -14.74 18.12
C THR A 605 -9.55 -13.84 17.92
N GLU A 606 -10.08 -13.74 16.69
CA GLU A 606 -11.23 -12.89 16.36
C GLU A 606 -12.47 -13.68 15.91
N ILE A 607 -12.37 -15.00 15.75
CA ILE A 607 -13.47 -15.84 15.23
C ILE A 607 -14.71 -15.82 16.11
N ASP A 608 -14.56 -15.62 17.42
CA ASP A 608 -15.66 -15.54 18.39
C ASP A 608 -16.44 -14.22 18.33
N THR A 609 -15.90 -13.21 17.65
CA THR A 609 -16.59 -11.92 17.41
C THR A 609 -17.57 -11.98 16.25
N LEU A 610 -17.55 -13.06 15.46
CA LEU A 610 -18.34 -13.19 14.24
C LEU A 610 -19.82 -13.45 14.52
N ASP A 611 -20.66 -12.86 13.70
CA ASP A 611 -22.10 -13.12 13.66
C ASP A 611 -22.37 -14.44 12.92
N THR A 612 -22.66 -15.50 13.67
CA THR A 612 -22.89 -16.86 13.14
C THR A 612 -24.10 -16.95 12.21
N GLU A 613 -25.07 -16.02 12.31
CA GLU A 613 -26.25 -16.00 11.44
C GLU A 613 -25.90 -15.52 10.03
N THR A 614 -25.02 -14.52 9.93
CA THR A 614 -24.77 -13.81 8.66
C THR A 614 -23.37 -13.95 8.10
N GLN A 615 -22.42 -14.48 8.88
CA GLN A 615 -21.04 -14.64 8.46
C GLN A 615 -20.67 -16.12 8.29
N VAL A 616 -19.78 -16.38 7.33
CA VAL A 616 -19.28 -17.70 6.97
C VAL A 616 -17.76 -17.65 7.05
N VAL A 617 -17.16 -18.55 7.82
CA VAL A 617 -15.71 -18.68 7.89
C VAL A 617 -15.23 -19.47 6.68
N VAL A 618 -14.29 -18.92 5.93
CA VAL A 618 -13.70 -19.53 4.74
C VAL A 618 -12.27 -19.93 5.06
N LEU A 619 -11.98 -21.23 4.97
CA LEU A 619 -10.65 -21.77 5.23
C LEU A 619 -9.89 -21.98 3.90
N PRO A 620 -8.72 -21.33 3.71
CA PRO A 620 -7.75 -21.83 2.73
C PRO A 620 -7.23 -23.21 3.14
N PRO A 621 -6.50 -23.93 2.28
CA PRO A 621 -5.74 -25.11 2.70
C PRO A 621 -4.88 -24.77 3.93
N THR A 622 -5.21 -25.35 5.08
CA THR A 622 -4.63 -24.98 6.39
C THR A 622 -3.93 -26.19 7.02
N PRO A 623 -2.75 -26.61 6.51
CA PRO A 623 -2.13 -27.86 6.90
C PRO A 623 -1.65 -27.94 8.35
N PHE A 624 -1.26 -26.81 8.96
CA PHE A 624 -0.76 -26.70 10.32
C PHE A 624 -1.69 -25.83 11.17
N VAL A 625 -2.12 -26.32 12.33
CA VAL A 625 -2.99 -25.55 13.24
C VAL A 625 -2.73 -25.91 14.70
N GLN A 626 -2.75 -24.94 15.61
CA GLN A 626 -2.72 -25.24 17.05
C GLN A 626 -3.98 -25.99 17.50
N ASN A 627 -3.89 -26.74 18.60
CA ASN A 627 -5.08 -27.36 19.20
C ASN A 627 -6.12 -26.32 19.61
N HIS A 628 -5.68 -25.20 20.18
CA HIS A 628 -6.56 -24.10 20.56
C HIS A 628 -7.27 -23.48 19.34
N SER A 629 -6.52 -23.13 18.29
CA SER A 629 -7.08 -22.55 17.06
C SER A 629 -8.07 -23.50 16.36
N LEU A 630 -7.80 -24.82 16.39
CA LEU A 630 -8.75 -25.83 15.91
C LEU A 630 -10.01 -25.91 16.78
N GLN A 631 -9.86 -25.90 18.11
CA GLN A 631 -11.00 -25.90 19.02
C GLN A 631 -11.91 -24.69 18.79
N GLN A 632 -11.35 -23.52 18.52
CA GLN A 632 -12.15 -22.31 18.23
C GLN A 632 -12.98 -22.46 16.94
N LEU A 633 -12.47 -23.16 15.92
CA LEU A 633 -13.24 -23.49 14.72
C LEU A 633 -14.38 -24.46 15.03
N GLU A 634 -14.10 -25.50 15.83
CA GLU A 634 -15.11 -26.46 16.27
C GLU A 634 -16.20 -25.79 17.11
N ASP A 635 -15.82 -24.89 18.03
CA ASP A 635 -16.73 -24.13 18.87
C ASP A 635 -17.59 -23.17 18.05
N PHE A 636 -17.00 -22.50 17.05
CA PHE A 636 -17.74 -21.65 16.11
C PHE A 636 -18.81 -22.47 15.36
N ALA A 637 -18.45 -23.64 14.86
CA ALA A 637 -19.40 -24.55 14.20
C ALA A 637 -20.49 -25.07 15.15
N ALA A 638 -20.12 -25.43 16.38
CA ALA A 638 -21.06 -25.88 17.42
C ALA A 638 -22.09 -24.78 17.78
N ASN A 639 -21.69 -23.50 17.66
CA ASN A 639 -22.56 -22.34 17.81
C ASN A 639 -23.29 -21.94 16.51
N GLN A 640 -23.53 -22.91 15.62
CA GLN A 640 -24.25 -22.75 14.34
C GLN A 640 -23.50 -21.89 13.31
N GLY A 641 -22.23 -21.57 13.55
CA GLY A 641 -21.37 -20.95 12.56
C GLY A 641 -21.15 -21.86 11.35
N ARG A 642 -21.11 -21.27 10.14
CA ARG A 642 -20.87 -22.01 8.90
C ARG A 642 -19.42 -21.91 8.49
N ILE A 643 -18.83 -23.04 8.11
CA ILE A 643 -17.44 -23.14 7.66
C ILE A 643 -17.38 -23.71 6.25
N LEU A 644 -16.76 -22.98 5.34
CA LEU A 644 -16.44 -23.42 3.98
C LEU A 644 -14.93 -23.68 3.87
N LEU A 645 -14.54 -24.91 3.55
CA LEU A 645 -13.14 -25.30 3.37
C LEU A 645 -12.78 -25.42 1.89
N SER A 646 -11.74 -24.70 1.47
CA SER A 646 -11.02 -24.97 0.21
C SER A 646 -10.07 -26.13 0.43
N ASN A 647 -10.49 -27.33 0.02
CA ASN A 647 -9.86 -28.58 0.38
C ASN A 647 -8.94 -29.12 -0.72
N ASP A 648 -7.69 -29.40 -0.36
CA ASP A 648 -6.68 -30.12 -1.14
C ASP A 648 -6.29 -31.46 -0.49
N GLY A 649 -6.92 -31.82 0.63
CA GLY A 649 -6.65 -33.00 1.46
C GLY A 649 -5.63 -32.78 2.59
N THR A 650 -4.98 -31.62 2.66
CA THR A 650 -3.86 -31.36 3.59
C THR A 650 -4.27 -30.65 4.88
N SER A 651 -5.46 -30.05 4.91
CA SER A 651 -5.92 -29.24 6.05
C SER A 651 -5.99 -30.04 7.35
N PHE A 652 -5.49 -29.43 8.42
CA PHE A 652 -5.50 -29.92 9.80
C PHE A 652 -4.80 -31.28 10.00
N ARG A 653 -3.84 -31.62 9.14
CA ARG A 653 -3.08 -32.88 9.24
C ARG A 653 -1.90 -32.79 10.19
N LYS A 654 -1.51 -31.58 10.61
CA LYS A 654 -0.39 -31.35 11.53
C LYS A 654 -0.76 -30.34 12.61
N ASP A 655 -0.14 -30.48 13.78
CA ASP A 655 -0.03 -29.38 14.73
C ASP A 655 0.93 -28.29 14.23
N GLU A 656 1.01 -27.19 14.96
CA GLU A 656 1.90 -26.08 14.62
C GLU A 656 3.39 -26.46 14.64
N LEU A 657 3.75 -27.52 15.36
CA LEU A 657 5.10 -28.07 15.46
C LEU A 657 5.40 -29.15 14.40
N GLY A 658 4.43 -29.44 13.52
CA GLY A 658 4.54 -30.43 12.45
C GLY A 658 4.27 -31.88 12.88
N ALA A 659 3.83 -32.13 14.11
CA ALA A 659 3.43 -33.46 14.54
C ALA A 659 2.12 -33.87 13.83
N PRO A 660 2.05 -35.10 13.29
CA PRO A 660 0.88 -35.56 12.56
C PRO A 660 -0.32 -35.70 13.50
N ARG A 661 -1.50 -35.32 13.01
CA ARG A 661 -2.79 -35.51 13.69
C ARG A 661 -3.86 -35.95 12.69
N THR A 662 -4.96 -36.49 13.22
CA THR A 662 -6.18 -36.78 12.44
C THR A 662 -7.31 -35.96 13.03
N VAL A 663 -8.03 -35.25 12.17
CA VAL A 663 -9.16 -34.41 12.53
C VAL A 663 -10.39 -34.90 11.76
N ASP A 664 -11.51 -35.01 12.45
CA ASP A 664 -12.81 -35.23 11.84
C ASP A 664 -13.32 -33.89 11.29
N LEU A 665 -13.61 -33.84 9.99
CA LEU A 665 -14.08 -32.62 9.33
C LEU A 665 -15.61 -32.46 9.42
N SER A 666 -16.29 -33.20 10.31
CA SER A 666 -17.74 -33.11 10.50
C SER A 666 -18.24 -31.72 10.91
N PHE A 667 -17.36 -30.87 11.47
CA PHE A 667 -17.67 -29.47 11.82
C PHE A 667 -17.63 -28.52 10.61
N VAL A 668 -17.13 -28.97 9.45
CA VAL A 668 -17.09 -28.19 8.21
C VAL A 668 -18.42 -28.36 7.47
N ASP A 669 -19.15 -27.25 7.29
CA ASP A 669 -20.44 -27.22 6.57
C ASP A 669 -20.25 -27.62 5.10
N ARG A 670 -19.24 -27.06 4.43
CA ARG A 670 -19.00 -27.24 2.99
C ARG A 670 -17.54 -27.40 2.66
N GLN A 671 -17.28 -28.23 1.66
CA GLN A 671 -15.94 -28.41 1.09
C GLN A 671 -16.00 -28.22 -0.42
N ILE A 672 -15.09 -27.40 -0.94
CA ILE A 672 -14.85 -27.26 -2.38
C ILE A 672 -13.42 -27.69 -2.68
N GLN A 673 -13.16 -28.24 -3.87
CA GLN A 673 -11.79 -28.56 -4.27
C GLN A 673 -10.97 -27.26 -4.36
N HIS A 674 -9.74 -27.27 -3.84
CA HIS A 674 -8.79 -26.15 -3.99
C HIS A 674 -8.29 -26.01 -5.45
N GLY A 675 -7.93 -24.80 -5.86
CA GLY A 675 -7.46 -24.50 -7.22
C GLY A 675 -7.10 -23.03 -7.41
N THR A 676 -6.89 -22.64 -8.66
CA THR A 676 -6.70 -21.23 -9.05
C THR A 676 -7.93 -20.39 -8.73
N PHE A 677 -7.79 -19.06 -8.66
CA PHE A 677 -8.93 -18.18 -8.39
C PHE A 677 -10.07 -18.36 -9.39
N LEU A 678 -9.78 -18.60 -10.68
CA LEU A 678 -10.80 -18.87 -11.71
C LEU A 678 -11.59 -20.16 -11.47
N GLU A 679 -10.90 -21.23 -11.09
CA GLU A 679 -11.55 -22.51 -10.75
C GLU A 679 -12.39 -22.38 -9.48
N LEU A 680 -11.87 -21.66 -8.48
CA LEU A 680 -12.58 -21.37 -7.24
C LEU A 680 -13.84 -20.55 -7.49
N MET A 681 -13.82 -19.56 -8.38
CA MET A 681 -15.03 -18.80 -8.75
C MET A 681 -16.17 -19.71 -9.23
N GLY A 682 -15.87 -20.67 -10.11
CA GLY A 682 -16.85 -21.64 -10.60
C GLY A 682 -17.41 -22.50 -9.46
N ARG A 683 -16.52 -23.07 -8.64
CA ARG A 683 -16.89 -23.96 -7.51
C ARG A 683 -17.70 -23.22 -6.44
N LEU A 684 -17.36 -21.96 -6.16
CA LEU A 684 -18.08 -21.11 -5.22
C LEU A 684 -19.50 -20.79 -5.73
N LYS A 685 -19.66 -20.43 -6.99
CA LYS A 685 -21.00 -20.21 -7.59
C LYS A 685 -21.88 -21.47 -7.48
N GLU A 686 -21.30 -22.64 -7.70
CA GLU A 686 -22.04 -23.91 -7.63
C GLU A 686 -22.39 -24.32 -6.18
N SER A 687 -21.50 -24.06 -5.23
CA SER A 687 -21.56 -24.66 -3.89
C SER A 687 -21.87 -23.69 -2.76
N ALA A 688 -21.92 -22.38 -3.01
CA ALA A 688 -22.06 -21.36 -1.95
C ALA A 688 -22.84 -20.10 -2.35
N ALA A 689 -23.43 -20.06 -3.56
CA ALA A 689 -24.13 -18.85 -4.05
C ALA A 689 -25.30 -18.43 -3.16
N GLU A 690 -26.00 -19.39 -2.57
CA GLU A 690 -27.12 -19.13 -1.65
C GLU A 690 -26.67 -18.64 -0.25
N LEU A 691 -25.37 -18.72 0.05
CA LEU A 691 -24.79 -18.08 1.24
C LEU A 691 -24.48 -16.60 1.00
N CYS A 692 -24.36 -16.17 -0.26
CA CYS A 692 -24.06 -14.79 -0.59
C CYS A 692 -25.30 -13.92 -0.39
N PRO A 693 -25.18 -12.77 0.33
CA PRO A 693 -26.29 -11.83 0.41
C PRO A 693 -26.67 -11.32 -0.98
N THR A 694 -27.96 -11.09 -1.18
CA THR A 694 -28.44 -10.44 -2.40
C THR A 694 -27.96 -8.98 -2.42
N PRO A 695 -27.31 -8.51 -3.50
CA PRO A 695 -26.92 -7.11 -3.61
C PRO A 695 -28.16 -6.20 -3.60
N THR A 696 -28.04 -5.01 -3.03
CA THR A 696 -29.13 -4.03 -2.97
C THR A 696 -29.67 -3.69 -4.36
N VAL A 697 -28.77 -3.55 -5.33
CA VAL A 697 -29.07 -3.43 -6.76
C VAL A 697 -28.44 -4.63 -7.48
N PRO A 698 -29.24 -5.58 -7.97
CA PRO A 698 -28.76 -6.70 -8.78
C PRO A 698 -28.00 -6.22 -10.02
N PHE A 699 -26.97 -6.97 -10.40
CA PHE A 699 -26.13 -6.65 -11.55
C PHE A 699 -25.73 -7.90 -12.33
N GLN A 700 -25.37 -7.69 -13.61
CA GLN A 700 -24.69 -8.67 -14.45
C GLN A 700 -23.49 -8.02 -15.14
N ILE A 701 -22.43 -8.79 -15.36
CA ILE A 701 -21.24 -8.34 -16.07
C ILE A 701 -21.08 -9.20 -17.32
N HIS A 702 -20.98 -8.55 -18.47
CA HIS A 702 -20.81 -9.19 -19.77
C HIS A 702 -19.54 -8.71 -20.46
N ASN A 703 -18.92 -9.59 -21.24
CA ASN A 703 -17.90 -9.21 -22.21
C ASN A 703 -18.54 -8.58 -23.47
N ALA A 704 -17.72 -8.12 -24.42
CA ALA A 704 -18.19 -7.53 -25.67
C ALA A 704 -19.03 -8.48 -26.55
N ALA A 705 -18.94 -9.79 -26.34
CA ALA A 705 -19.70 -10.81 -27.04
C ALA A 705 -21.02 -11.17 -26.33
N GLY A 706 -21.37 -10.51 -25.22
CA GLY A 706 -22.58 -10.77 -24.44
C GLY A 706 -22.51 -12.03 -23.57
N GLN A 707 -21.30 -12.55 -23.30
CA GLN A 707 -21.10 -13.67 -22.40
C GLN A 707 -20.78 -13.16 -20.99
N GLU A 708 -21.23 -13.89 -19.96
CA GLU A 708 -20.89 -13.60 -18.57
C GLU A 708 -19.38 -13.42 -18.39
N SER A 709 -18.99 -12.40 -17.63
CA SER A 709 -17.59 -12.05 -17.41
C SER A 709 -17.35 -11.50 -16.00
N PHE A 710 -16.10 -11.14 -15.71
CA PHE A 710 -15.65 -10.62 -14.42
C PHE A 710 -14.61 -9.52 -14.61
N GLY A 711 -14.12 -8.97 -13.50
CA GLY A 711 -13.07 -7.94 -13.49
C GLY A 711 -13.62 -6.51 -13.47
N VAL A 712 -14.89 -6.34 -13.11
CA VAL A 712 -15.40 -5.07 -12.58
C VAL A 712 -15.61 -5.28 -11.08
N ILE A 713 -14.87 -4.53 -10.26
CA ILE A 713 -15.11 -4.48 -8.82
C ILE A 713 -16.32 -3.56 -8.60
N ILE A 714 -17.35 -4.09 -7.95
CA ILE A 714 -18.64 -3.46 -7.70
C ILE A 714 -18.84 -3.39 -6.18
N GLN A 715 -18.91 -2.18 -5.66
CA GLN A 715 -19.24 -1.93 -4.26
C GLN A 715 -20.57 -1.20 -4.16
N GLN A 716 -21.39 -1.60 -3.19
CA GLN A 716 -22.67 -0.96 -2.90
C GLN A 716 -22.74 -0.57 -1.43
N ALA A 717 -23.21 0.64 -1.16
CA ALA A 717 -23.38 1.16 0.20
C ALA A 717 -24.61 2.08 0.26
N SER A 718 -25.10 2.35 1.47
CA SER A 718 -26.08 3.43 1.68
C SER A 718 -25.33 4.74 1.87
N ASP A 719 -25.72 5.78 1.15
CA ASP A 719 -25.26 7.14 1.42
C ASP A 719 -25.74 7.55 2.83
N PRO A 720 -24.83 7.93 3.75
CA PRO A 720 -25.20 8.28 5.11
C PRO A 720 -26.07 9.54 5.20
N ASN A 721 -26.03 10.42 4.19
CA ASN A 721 -26.76 11.69 4.21
C ASN A 721 -28.14 11.58 3.52
N SER A 722 -28.18 10.94 2.36
CA SER A 722 -29.41 10.86 1.55
C SER A 722 -30.21 9.58 1.77
N GLY A 723 -29.56 8.50 2.23
CA GLY A 723 -30.15 7.16 2.26
C GLY A 723 -30.21 6.48 0.89
N ASN A 724 -29.74 7.15 -0.18
CA ASN A 724 -29.67 6.57 -1.51
C ASN A 724 -28.66 5.42 -1.56
N VAL A 725 -28.85 4.49 -2.49
CA VAL A 725 -27.85 3.46 -2.76
C VAL A 725 -26.72 4.06 -3.60
N LEU A 726 -25.51 3.98 -3.09
CA LEU A 726 -24.28 4.28 -3.80
C LEU A 726 -23.76 3.01 -4.48
N ILE A 727 -23.33 3.11 -5.73
CA ILE A 727 -22.73 2.01 -6.49
C ILE A 727 -21.42 2.51 -7.10
N LEU A 728 -20.30 1.93 -6.71
CA LEU A 728 -18.99 2.17 -7.33
C LEU A 728 -18.68 1.00 -8.26
N LEU A 729 -18.46 1.28 -9.54
CA LEU A 729 -18.01 0.31 -10.53
C LEU A 729 -16.58 0.67 -10.94
N ASN A 730 -15.63 -0.25 -10.86
CA ASN A 730 -14.24 -0.05 -11.29
C ASN A 730 -13.76 -1.23 -12.14
N ASN A 731 -13.51 -1.00 -13.44
CA ASN A 731 -13.06 -2.06 -14.34
C ASN A 731 -11.54 -2.26 -14.25
N ILE A 732 -11.14 -3.32 -13.56
CA ILE A 732 -9.73 -3.73 -13.37
C ILE A 732 -9.27 -4.74 -14.42
N SER A 733 -10.15 -5.15 -15.34
CA SER A 733 -9.80 -6.11 -16.40
C SER A 733 -9.08 -5.43 -17.57
N GLN A 734 -8.38 -6.23 -18.37
CA GLN A 734 -7.69 -5.76 -19.59
C GLN A 734 -8.64 -5.47 -20.76
N ALA A 735 -9.94 -5.68 -20.58
CA ALA A 735 -10.90 -5.56 -21.66
C ALA A 735 -12.13 -4.75 -21.25
N ARG A 736 -12.84 -4.23 -22.25
CA ARG A 736 -14.13 -3.59 -22.04
C ARG A 736 -15.10 -4.54 -21.34
N ARG A 737 -15.89 -4.00 -20.41
CA ARG A 737 -16.97 -4.70 -19.71
C ARG A 737 -18.28 -3.95 -19.85
N ILE A 738 -19.37 -4.69 -19.95
CA ILE A 738 -20.73 -4.19 -19.98
C ILE A 738 -21.40 -4.60 -18.67
N ILE A 739 -21.92 -3.65 -17.92
CA ILE A 739 -22.59 -3.87 -16.65
C ILE A 739 -24.07 -3.55 -16.84
N GLU A 740 -24.94 -4.47 -16.47
CA GLU A 740 -26.39 -4.30 -16.49
C GLU A 740 -26.91 -4.27 -15.07
N LEU A 741 -27.40 -3.10 -14.62
CA LEU A 741 -28.02 -2.91 -13.31
C LEU A 741 -29.52 -3.16 -13.43
N SER A 742 -30.07 -4.03 -12.59
CA SER A 742 -31.49 -4.42 -12.62
C SER A 742 -32.21 -3.89 -11.37
N PRO A 743 -32.76 -2.65 -11.39
CA PRO A 743 -33.56 -2.15 -10.28
C PRO A 743 -34.85 -2.96 -10.12
N SER A 744 -35.47 -2.90 -8.93
CA SER A 744 -36.72 -3.62 -8.69
C SER A 744 -37.79 -3.27 -9.73
N PRO A 745 -38.57 -4.25 -10.25
CA PRO A 745 -39.49 -4.07 -11.38
C PRO A 745 -40.62 -3.03 -11.16
N ASN A 746 -40.79 -2.55 -9.92
CA ASN A 746 -41.80 -1.56 -9.54
C ASN A 746 -41.25 -0.12 -9.38
N ARG A 747 -39.98 0.15 -9.72
CA ARG A 747 -39.40 1.50 -9.67
C ARG A 747 -38.82 1.89 -11.01
N THR A 748 -39.10 3.13 -11.44
CA THR A 748 -38.38 3.74 -12.56
C THR A 748 -36.92 3.92 -12.15
N PRO A 749 -35.94 3.40 -12.92
CA PRO A 749 -34.52 3.58 -12.62
C PRO A 749 -34.19 5.07 -12.62
N ASN A 750 -33.66 5.58 -11.51
CA ASN A 750 -33.05 6.90 -11.46
C ASN A 750 -31.59 6.72 -11.02
N PHE A 751 -30.71 6.46 -11.99
CA PHE A 751 -29.28 6.34 -11.78
C PHE A 751 -28.61 7.65 -12.19
N ILE A 752 -27.84 8.25 -11.29
CA ILE A 752 -27.06 9.48 -11.57
C ILE A 752 -25.58 9.18 -11.37
N ASN A 753 -24.75 9.46 -12.36
CA ASN A 753 -23.30 9.50 -12.20
C ASN A 753 -22.95 10.68 -11.30
N LEU A 754 -22.52 10.43 -10.07
CA LEU A 754 -22.19 11.49 -9.12
C LEU A 754 -20.95 12.30 -9.53
N ILE A 755 -20.06 11.74 -10.34
CA ILE A 755 -18.85 12.41 -10.80
C ILE A 755 -19.19 13.46 -11.87
N THR A 756 -20.01 13.09 -12.85
CA THR A 756 -20.38 13.98 -13.96
C THR A 756 -21.72 14.70 -13.77
N GLN A 757 -22.50 14.32 -12.75
CA GLN A 757 -23.88 14.74 -12.49
C GLN A 757 -24.86 14.44 -13.64
N GLN A 758 -24.53 13.46 -14.49
CA GLN A 758 -25.36 13.06 -15.62
C GLN A 758 -26.22 11.82 -15.32
N PRO A 759 -27.42 11.71 -15.90
CA PRO A 759 -28.18 10.47 -15.86
C PRO A 759 -27.42 9.29 -16.46
N CYS A 760 -27.43 8.16 -15.76
CA CYS A 760 -26.92 6.88 -16.24
C CYS A 760 -28.05 5.99 -16.73
N ARG A 761 -27.73 5.18 -17.74
CA ARG A 761 -28.59 4.05 -18.14
C ARG A 761 -28.28 2.85 -17.25
N GLU A 762 -29.22 1.92 -17.20
CA GLU A 762 -29.04 0.61 -16.54
C GLU A 762 -27.87 -0.18 -17.13
N ARG A 763 -27.65 -0.04 -18.45
CA ARG A 763 -26.55 -0.65 -19.17
C ARG A 763 -25.39 0.32 -19.32
N ILE A 764 -24.26 0.00 -18.69
CA ILE A 764 -23.06 0.82 -18.59
C ILE A 764 -21.90 0.09 -19.25
N GLU A 765 -21.12 0.79 -20.08
CA GLU A 765 -19.89 0.25 -20.66
C GLU A 765 -18.68 0.91 -20.02
N LEU A 766 -17.72 0.10 -19.56
CA LEU A 766 -16.45 0.58 -18.99
C LEU A 766 -15.28 0.00 -19.78
N GLN A 767 -14.39 0.87 -20.26
CA GLN A 767 -13.07 0.47 -20.75
C GLN A 767 -12.17 0.02 -19.59
N PRO A 768 -11.03 -0.65 -19.84
CA PRO A 768 -10.04 -0.91 -18.80
C PRO A 768 -9.71 0.35 -18.00
N ASN A 769 -9.57 0.21 -16.69
CA ASN A 769 -9.32 1.30 -15.72
C ASN A 769 -10.42 2.37 -15.61
N GLN A 770 -11.53 2.28 -16.34
CA GLN A 770 -12.64 3.20 -16.15
C GLN A 770 -13.47 2.84 -14.93
N LEU A 771 -13.94 3.89 -14.25
CA LEU A 771 -14.83 3.78 -13.11
C LEU A 771 -15.96 4.80 -13.16
N VAL A 772 -17.04 4.47 -12.46
CA VAL A 772 -18.18 5.36 -12.23
C VAL A 772 -18.70 5.20 -10.80
N LEU A 773 -19.07 6.33 -10.19
CA LEU A 773 -19.80 6.37 -8.92
C LEU A 773 -21.26 6.78 -9.21
N ILE A 774 -22.21 5.95 -8.80
CA ILE A 774 -23.64 6.11 -9.11
C ILE A 774 -24.42 6.30 -7.81
N SER A 775 -25.43 7.16 -7.83
CA SER A 775 -26.49 7.23 -6.81
C SER A 775 -27.81 6.72 -7.38
N HIS A 776 -28.54 5.94 -6.58
CA HIS A 776 -29.85 5.36 -6.90
C HIS A 776 -30.86 5.54 -5.75
N LEU A 777 -32.07 6.00 -6.07
CA LEU A 777 -33.17 6.32 -5.15
C LEU A 777 -34.09 5.13 -4.79
#